data_AF-A0A9P1A8Z4-F1
#
_entry.id   AF-A0A9P1A8Z4-F1
#
_cell.length_a   1.000
_cell.length_b   1.000
_cell.length_c   1.000
_cell.angle_alpha   90.00
_cell.angle_beta   90.00
_cell.angle_gamma   90.00
#
_symmetry.space_group_name_H-M   'P 1'
#
loop_
_entity.id
_entity.type
_entity.pdbx_description
1 polymer ?
#
loop_
_entity_poly.entity_id
_entity_poly.type
_entity_poly.pdbx_seq_one_letter_code
_entity_poly.pdbx_strand_id
1 'polypeptide(L)'
;MNEAKTFVKLLYVVTFFFVVFLIVKDQGSLKEGSHAKLSSNAKNLEFFKSWNDCARKIFNDGTDTPKTFWNEFAKRSHKCDEEAKISQELKIAALRNKDETKYALFPVTRGKNFIFVTLGIGLDIAAEQEFQQNLNKTENTVTFYGADPIVTGNSELYSKIGTYFPFAVGGKAGFSVASVYIDEIYKNLSVAHIDIYYFLKKVLPYKMYDYLWMDAEYAEYDMFDIFYRGERLDQEGIAFCQMSLEVHNANEKQQEAFIIYVRRLLEEKRFGFFLSEFVVRRSMSLRARPINLVLILVLIFLIIVLLYNQQPAKPTEPTEIRPNVVVFNKWSSCMKEKVSNETDHNIFWAKFQLWTDDCDKWADIDKLGLVALQNSDEVKYGLLPVEGDFGSANTLVTLGIGKDIDAEVLYKTKMNEIGRNLTFYGADPITDVNADLYANIGKYFPFAVGGDAGFSRASVLINGSYVNRDVVHVDLVYFLNRILKIKTYDNIWLDAEGAEYGLFDIFFKSGRLDEKGIRFCQMSLEVHQPNEPKKMQFMEMIKTIIKEDRYAMHKNRNVGHMRMFLFNFEDAYCVRKFLPKSLQNDGLTETQKKQKIFEGWSDCAQKQLDTYNNAEEFWLNFAPLTGNCDYNENIEKLGLVALNNNDEVKYAILPSDRLKNTTNTFVTLGIGKDISAEKLFRDELEKRGHTAKFYGADPISEGNADLYSQIGKYFPFAVSAKAGISKASVFINGSYVRRDVTHVELLYFLNDILELKEIDHLWLDAEGAEYGIFDFFYNDGPFEKNGISFCQMNLEVHIGSAERKAAFMKFAKRLAVEKRYAMLRSTYVSHIRLFLFNFGNPNCVLKYL
;
A
#
# COMPACT_ATOMS: atom_id res chain seq x y z
N MET A 1 8.77 71.21 36.32
CA MET A 1 7.46 71.56 35.73
C MET A 1 6.55 70.35 35.91
N ASN A 2 6.32 69.98 37.17
CA ASN A 2 5.30 70.49 38.09
C ASN A 2 3.97 69.79 37.81
N GLU A 3 3.39 68.98 38.67
CA GLU A 3 3.74 68.32 39.95
C GLU A 3 2.48 67.45 40.20
N ALA A 4 2.55 66.12 40.23
CA ALA A 4 2.98 65.28 41.35
C ALA A 4 1.96 65.14 42.50
N LYS A 5 1.69 63.86 42.82
CA LYS A 5 1.39 63.26 44.14
C LYS A 5 -0.08 63.23 44.60
N THR A 6 -0.75 62.08 44.73
CA THR A 6 -0.46 60.83 45.50
C THR A 6 -0.92 60.93 46.97
N PHE A 7 -1.78 59.97 47.36
CA PHE A 7 -1.75 59.22 48.62
C PHE A 7 -2.31 59.86 49.92
N VAL A 8 -3.26 59.17 50.58
CA VAL A 8 -3.01 58.40 51.84
C VAL A 8 -4.26 58.21 52.73
N LYS A 9 -4.40 56.95 53.19
CA LYS A 9 -5.08 56.41 54.41
C LYS A 9 -6.62 56.31 54.40
N LEU A 10 -7.22 55.12 54.43
CA LEU A 10 -7.09 53.98 55.36
C LEU A 10 -7.79 54.23 56.70
N LEU A 11 -8.81 53.38 56.93
CA LEU A 11 -9.15 52.69 58.19
C LEU A 11 -10.23 53.29 59.14
N TYR A 12 -11.08 52.35 59.56
CA TYR A 12 -11.91 52.28 60.78
C TYR A 12 -13.25 53.04 60.84
N VAL A 13 -14.34 52.28 61.03
CA VAL A 13 -15.14 52.19 62.29
C VAL A 13 -16.53 51.55 61.97
N VAL A 14 -16.72 50.26 62.28
CA VAL A 14 -17.52 49.68 63.42
C VAL A 14 -18.98 49.34 63.08
N THR A 15 -19.21 48.04 62.93
CA THR A 15 -20.14 47.13 63.66
C THR A 15 -21.33 47.69 64.46
N PHE A 16 -22.44 46.90 64.46
CA PHE A 16 -23.24 46.43 65.62
C PHE A 16 -24.76 46.73 65.60
N PHE A 17 -25.60 45.68 65.61
CA PHE A 17 -26.77 45.41 66.47
C PHE A 17 -27.46 44.10 66.00
N PHE A 18 -27.23 42.93 66.65
CA PHE A 18 -28.04 42.25 67.71
C PHE A 18 -29.49 41.88 67.28
N VAL A 19 -30.01 40.63 67.16
CA VAL A 19 -29.94 39.30 67.84
C VAL A 19 -31.30 38.98 68.53
N VAL A 20 -31.70 37.68 68.52
CA VAL A 20 -32.64 36.95 69.44
C VAL A 20 -34.13 36.82 68.98
N PHE A 21 -34.90 35.69 68.98
CA PHE A 21 -34.88 34.33 69.56
C PHE A 21 -35.95 33.41 68.88
N LEU A 22 -35.72 32.08 68.77
CA LEU A 22 -36.50 30.95 69.37
C LEU A 22 -36.58 29.63 68.57
N ILE A 23 -36.38 28.56 69.35
CA ILE A 23 -36.29 27.13 69.06
C ILE A 23 -37.63 26.47 69.36
N VAL A 24 -38.12 25.55 68.51
CA VAL A 24 -38.84 24.33 68.93
C VAL A 24 -38.54 23.21 67.92
N LYS A 25 -38.12 22.05 68.45
CA LYS A 25 -38.03 20.74 67.80
C LYS A 25 -39.04 19.84 68.53
N ASP A 26 -39.86 19.07 67.82
CA ASP A 26 -40.00 17.60 67.92
C ASP A 26 -41.42 17.02 67.64
N GLN A 27 -41.38 15.90 66.89
CA GLN A 27 -42.29 14.74 66.73
C GLN A 27 -43.79 14.83 66.33
N GLY A 28 -44.12 14.08 65.26
CA GLY A 28 -45.47 13.64 64.88
C GLY A 28 -45.48 12.73 63.65
N SER A 29 -46.13 11.57 63.75
CA SER A 29 -46.01 10.36 62.93
C SER A 29 -46.62 10.35 61.50
N LEU A 30 -46.13 9.40 60.70
CA LEU A 30 -46.70 8.77 59.49
C LEU A 30 -48.24 8.83 59.36
N LYS A 31 -48.70 9.26 58.17
CA LYS A 31 -49.88 8.70 57.51
C LYS A 31 -49.61 8.54 56.01
N GLU A 32 -49.69 7.30 55.54
CA GLU A 32 -49.86 6.95 54.14
C GLU A 32 -51.11 7.62 53.56
N GLY A 33 -51.01 8.11 52.32
CA GLY A 33 -52.14 8.78 51.68
C GLY A 33 -51.86 9.25 50.27
N SER A 34 -52.07 8.33 49.32
CA SER A 34 -52.52 8.56 47.95
C SER A 34 -51.52 9.07 46.90
N HIS A 35 -51.38 8.23 45.88
CA HIS A 35 -50.83 8.49 44.56
C HIS A 35 -51.09 9.93 44.04
N ALA A 36 -50.06 10.77 44.09
CA ALA A 36 -50.01 11.97 43.27
C ALA A 36 -49.66 11.57 41.82
N LYS A 37 -50.68 11.65 40.97
CA LYS A 37 -50.61 11.66 39.50
C LYS A 37 -49.38 12.43 38.98
N LEU A 38 -48.78 11.88 37.93
CA LEU A 38 -47.88 12.57 37.00
C LEU A 38 -48.37 14.02 36.73
N SER A 39 -47.67 15.02 37.26
CA SER A 39 -47.81 16.41 36.80
C SER A 39 -46.47 17.18 36.70
N SER A 40 -45.33 16.52 36.93
CA SER A 40 -44.00 17.15 36.84
C SER A 40 -43.45 17.32 35.42
N ASN A 41 -44.09 16.75 34.39
CA ASN A 41 -43.55 16.78 33.01
C ASN A 41 -43.80 18.10 32.25
N ALA A 42 -44.70 18.99 32.70
CA ALA A 42 -45.01 20.22 31.96
C ALA A 42 -43.98 21.34 32.20
N LYS A 43 -43.55 21.54 33.47
CA LYS A 43 -42.52 22.55 33.81
C LYS A 43 -41.13 22.20 33.30
N ASN A 44 -40.76 20.91 33.36
CA ASN A 44 -39.45 20.44 32.89
C ASN A 44 -39.24 20.60 31.38
N LEU A 45 -40.32 20.80 30.61
CA LEU A 45 -40.26 21.06 29.18
C LEU A 45 -40.19 22.57 28.85
N GLU A 46 -40.64 23.42 29.77
CA GLU A 46 -40.82 24.86 29.52
C GLU A 46 -39.49 25.61 29.55
N PHE A 47 -38.64 25.38 30.57
CA PHE A 47 -37.32 26.00 30.63
C PHE A 47 -36.43 25.54 29.46
N PHE A 48 -36.47 24.24 29.11
CA PHE A 48 -35.69 23.71 27.99
C PHE A 48 -36.15 24.28 26.65
N LYS A 49 -37.47 24.42 26.46
CA LYS A 49 -38.03 25.10 25.28
C LYS A 49 -37.59 26.56 25.22
N SER A 50 -37.66 27.29 26.35
CA SER A 50 -37.20 28.68 26.44
C SER A 50 -35.71 28.80 26.08
N TRP A 51 -34.88 27.93 26.65
CA TRP A 51 -33.44 27.88 26.37
C TRP A 51 -33.17 27.59 24.89
N ASN A 52 -33.83 26.57 24.33
CA ASN A 52 -33.63 26.15 22.94
C ASN A 52 -34.11 27.22 21.94
N ASP A 53 -35.20 27.93 22.23
CA ASP A 53 -35.71 29.03 21.40
C ASP A 53 -34.73 30.22 21.42
N CYS A 54 -34.15 30.55 22.59
CA CYS A 54 -33.04 31.52 22.69
C CYS A 54 -31.82 31.07 21.88
N ALA A 55 -31.35 29.84 22.10
CA ALA A 55 -30.13 29.33 21.48
C ALA A 55 -30.26 29.26 19.95
N ARG A 56 -31.40 28.79 19.41
CA ARG A 56 -31.64 28.78 17.97
C ARG A 56 -31.65 30.17 17.36
N LYS A 57 -32.13 31.18 18.08
CA LYS A 57 -32.12 32.57 17.61
C LYS A 57 -30.70 33.14 17.56
N ILE A 58 -29.84 32.80 18.53
CA ILE A 58 -28.50 33.38 18.69
C ILE A 58 -27.43 32.63 17.88
N PHE A 59 -27.56 31.32 17.67
CA PHE A 59 -26.54 30.49 17.02
C PHE A 59 -26.83 30.14 15.55
N ASN A 60 -28.05 30.39 15.05
CA ASN A 60 -28.42 30.16 13.64
C ASN A 60 -28.50 31.44 12.79
N ASP A 61 -27.98 32.56 13.26
CA ASP A 61 -28.00 33.84 12.52
C ASP A 61 -27.17 33.81 11.22
N GLY A 62 -26.25 32.84 11.08
CA GLY A 62 -25.49 32.57 9.85
C GLY A 62 -24.44 33.63 9.48
N THR A 63 -24.28 34.66 10.31
CA THR A 63 -23.44 35.84 10.00
C THR A 63 -22.02 35.77 10.57
N ASP A 64 -21.75 34.84 11.48
CA ASP A 64 -20.44 34.72 12.14
C ASP A 64 -19.41 33.98 11.29
N THR A 65 -18.16 34.46 11.36
CA THR A 65 -16.99 33.65 10.98
C THR A 65 -16.73 32.56 12.02
N PRO A 66 -16.05 31.45 11.68
CA PRO A 66 -15.70 30.39 12.64
C PRO A 66 -15.03 30.92 13.92
N LYS A 67 -14.11 31.86 13.76
CA LYS A 67 -13.39 32.50 14.87
C LYS A 67 -14.30 33.35 15.76
N THR A 68 -15.20 34.13 15.17
CA THR A 68 -16.16 34.95 15.93
C THR A 68 -17.11 34.07 16.72
N PHE A 69 -17.63 33.01 16.09
CA PHE A 69 -18.52 32.05 16.74
C PHE A 69 -17.85 31.39 17.94
N TRP A 70 -16.62 30.91 17.77
CA TRP A 70 -15.82 30.29 18.84
C TRP A 70 -15.61 31.23 20.03
N ASN A 71 -15.16 32.46 19.78
CA ASN A 71 -14.83 33.41 20.85
C ASN A 71 -16.05 33.90 21.64
N GLU A 72 -17.22 34.01 20.99
CA GLU A 72 -18.44 34.49 21.64
C GLU A 72 -19.34 33.36 22.16
N PHE A 73 -18.99 32.08 21.93
CA PHE A 73 -19.83 30.93 22.24
C PHE A 73 -20.25 30.89 23.72
N ALA A 74 -19.29 30.92 24.65
CA ALA A 74 -19.56 30.85 26.09
C ALA A 74 -20.49 31.97 26.58
N LYS A 75 -20.22 33.21 26.16
CA LYS A 75 -21.02 34.39 26.50
C LYS A 75 -22.44 34.30 25.95
N ARG A 76 -22.60 33.81 24.71
CA ARG A 76 -23.92 33.62 24.08
C ARG A 76 -24.70 32.49 24.73
N SER A 77 -24.03 31.41 25.11
CA SER A 77 -24.60 30.27 25.86
C SER A 77 -25.14 30.74 27.21
N HIS A 78 -24.31 31.45 28.01
CA HIS A 78 -24.71 32.00 29.30
C HIS A 78 -25.92 32.94 29.23
N LYS A 79 -26.03 33.76 28.18
CA LYS A 79 -27.21 34.60 27.99
C LYS A 79 -28.50 33.78 27.90
N CYS A 80 -28.47 32.64 27.20
CA CYS A 80 -29.62 31.74 27.14
C CYS A 80 -29.85 31.00 28.46
N ASP A 81 -28.79 30.67 29.20
CA ASP A 81 -28.91 30.08 30.53
C ASP A 81 -29.61 31.03 31.52
N GLU A 82 -29.27 32.32 31.48
CA GLU A 82 -29.91 33.38 32.28
C GLU A 82 -31.38 33.57 31.89
N GLU A 83 -31.68 33.66 30.59
CA GLU A 83 -33.05 33.83 30.07
C GLU A 83 -33.95 32.66 30.48
N ALA A 84 -33.43 31.43 30.44
CA ALA A 84 -34.15 30.22 30.83
C ALA A 84 -34.04 29.86 32.32
N LYS A 85 -33.31 30.66 33.12
CA LYS A 85 -33.08 30.44 34.57
C LYS A 85 -32.53 29.05 34.90
N ILE A 86 -31.58 28.56 34.10
CA ILE A 86 -31.06 27.20 34.19
C ILE A 86 -30.57 26.83 35.58
N SER A 87 -29.81 27.69 36.26
CA SER A 87 -29.29 27.42 37.61
C SER A 87 -30.37 27.32 38.71
N GLN A 88 -31.60 27.79 38.44
CA GLN A 88 -32.74 27.68 39.37
C GLN A 88 -33.57 26.43 39.09
N GLU A 89 -33.74 26.09 37.81
CA GLU A 89 -34.58 24.97 37.36
C GLU A 89 -33.83 23.64 37.40
N LEU A 90 -32.50 23.64 37.19
CA LEU A 90 -31.65 22.47 37.19
C LEU A 90 -30.70 22.44 38.40
N LYS A 91 -30.72 21.33 39.15
CA LYS A 91 -29.78 21.07 40.24
C LYS A 91 -28.44 20.56 39.69
N ILE A 92 -27.70 21.45 39.04
CA ILE A 92 -26.37 21.16 38.51
C ILE A 92 -25.34 21.36 39.62
N ALA A 93 -24.45 20.39 39.80
CA ALA A 93 -23.29 20.51 40.67
C ALA A 93 -22.05 20.86 39.84
N ALA A 94 -21.27 21.81 40.36
CA ALA A 94 -19.92 22.11 39.88
C ALA A 94 -18.93 21.27 40.69
N LEU A 95 -18.12 20.46 40.01
CA LEU A 95 -17.16 19.52 40.57
C LEU A 95 -15.78 19.92 40.08
N ARG A 96 -14.87 20.26 41.00
CA ARG A 96 -13.59 20.89 40.65
C ARG A 96 -12.42 19.94 40.87
N ASN A 97 -11.55 19.87 39.88
CA ASN A 97 -10.19 19.36 40.04
C ASN A 97 -9.20 20.55 39.97
N LYS A 98 -7.90 20.29 39.91
CA LYS A 98 -6.87 21.34 39.89
C LYS A 98 -6.89 22.22 38.64
N ASP A 99 -7.48 21.76 37.56
CA ASP A 99 -7.27 22.32 36.23
C ASP A 99 -8.56 22.74 35.50
N GLU A 100 -9.73 22.23 35.91
CA GLU A 100 -11.03 22.55 35.32
C GLU A 100 -12.21 22.41 36.32
N THR A 101 -13.40 22.76 35.85
CA THR A 101 -14.67 22.53 36.56
C THR A 101 -15.59 21.70 35.67
N LYS A 102 -15.95 20.51 36.14
CA LYS A 102 -16.91 19.63 35.48
C LYS A 102 -18.31 19.81 36.06
N TYR A 103 -19.33 19.65 35.23
CA TYR A 103 -20.72 19.86 35.63
C TYR A 103 -21.53 18.56 35.53
N ALA A 104 -22.38 18.29 36.53
CA ALA A 104 -23.25 17.11 36.52
C ALA A 104 -24.61 17.36 37.19
N LEU A 105 -25.66 16.77 36.61
CA LEU A 105 -26.99 16.66 37.20
C LEU A 105 -27.08 15.36 38.01
N PHE A 106 -27.38 15.48 39.29
CA PHE A 106 -27.61 14.31 40.15
C PHE A 106 -28.99 13.70 39.93
N PRO A 107 -29.13 12.36 40.03
CA PRO A 107 -30.39 11.70 39.79
C PRO A 107 -31.39 11.98 40.91
N VAL A 108 -32.66 12.12 40.53
CA VAL A 108 -33.77 12.28 41.50
C VAL A 108 -34.26 10.95 42.08
N THR A 109 -33.91 9.84 41.42
CA THR A 109 -34.24 8.47 41.87
C THR A 109 -33.25 7.99 42.92
N ARG A 110 -33.69 7.12 43.84
CA ARG A 110 -32.83 6.48 44.85
C ARG A 110 -32.65 4.99 44.55
N GLY A 111 -31.57 4.38 45.05
CA GLY A 111 -31.33 2.94 44.98
C GLY A 111 -30.97 2.40 43.58
N LYS A 112 -30.51 3.24 42.65
CA LYS A 112 -30.08 2.81 41.30
C LYS A 112 -28.57 2.82 41.13
N ASN A 113 -28.07 1.98 40.22
CA ASN A 113 -26.70 2.03 39.74
C ASN A 113 -26.62 2.84 38.45
N PHE A 114 -25.65 3.74 38.37
CA PHE A 114 -25.41 4.61 37.21
C PHE A 114 -24.10 4.23 36.51
N ILE A 115 -24.09 4.29 35.18
CA ILE A 115 -22.91 4.02 34.36
C ILE A 115 -22.21 5.34 34.03
N PHE A 116 -20.94 5.44 34.41
CA PHE A 116 -20.13 6.65 34.27
C PHE A 116 -18.90 6.38 33.44
N VAL A 117 -18.69 7.16 32.37
CA VAL A 117 -17.54 7.04 31.49
C VAL A 117 -16.73 8.34 31.51
N THR A 118 -15.43 8.24 31.78
CA THR A 118 -14.46 9.35 31.65
C THR A 118 -13.46 9.03 30.54
N LEU A 119 -13.26 9.95 29.61
CA LEU A 119 -12.27 9.86 28.54
C LEU A 119 -11.21 10.94 28.75
N GLY A 120 -9.94 10.53 28.79
CA GLY A 120 -8.81 11.39 29.14
C GLY A 120 -8.74 11.64 30.64
N ILE A 121 -8.02 10.76 31.34
CA ILE A 121 -7.89 10.85 32.78
C ILE A 121 -6.61 11.62 33.08
N GLY A 122 -6.73 12.80 33.69
CA GLY A 122 -5.56 13.50 34.22
C GLY A 122 -4.99 12.85 35.49
N LEU A 123 -3.85 13.35 35.97
CA LEU A 123 -3.26 12.97 37.27
C LEU A 123 -4.08 13.50 38.49
N ASP A 124 -5.32 13.91 38.27
CA ASP A 124 -6.25 14.41 39.28
C ASP A 124 -7.69 13.94 38.98
N ILE A 125 -8.21 13.09 39.86
CA ILE A 125 -9.58 12.54 39.79
C ILE A 125 -10.51 13.12 40.87
N ALA A 126 -10.16 14.29 41.43
CA ALA A 126 -10.91 14.88 42.54
C ALA A 126 -12.39 15.13 42.17
N ALA A 127 -12.68 15.51 40.92
CA ALA A 127 -14.04 15.73 40.45
C ALA A 127 -14.86 14.42 40.43
N GLU A 128 -14.26 13.31 39.97
CA GLU A 128 -14.87 11.98 39.93
C GLU A 128 -15.11 11.44 41.36
N GLN A 129 -14.15 11.67 42.27
CA GLN A 129 -14.28 11.32 43.69
C GLN A 129 -15.38 12.14 44.37
N GLU A 130 -15.44 13.46 44.12
CA GLU A 130 -16.49 14.33 44.65
C GLU A 130 -17.87 13.91 44.11
N PHE A 131 -17.95 13.54 42.83
CA PHE A 131 -19.16 12.97 42.22
C PHE A 131 -19.62 11.72 42.99
N GLN A 132 -18.72 10.77 43.21
CA GLN A 132 -19.02 9.53 43.95
C GLN A 132 -19.52 9.82 45.37
N GLN A 133 -18.86 10.72 46.09
CA GLN A 133 -19.25 11.11 47.44
C GLN A 133 -20.63 11.75 47.48
N ASN A 134 -20.95 12.62 46.52
CA ASN A 134 -22.26 13.26 46.43
C ASN A 134 -23.36 12.27 46.05
N LEU A 135 -23.08 11.31 45.16
CA LEU A 135 -24.05 10.28 44.78
C LEU A 135 -24.34 9.32 45.95
N ASN A 136 -23.33 8.93 46.72
CA ASN A 136 -23.48 8.05 47.88
C ASN A 136 -24.42 8.62 48.96
N LYS A 137 -24.57 9.96 49.04
CA LYS A 137 -25.56 10.62 49.94
C LYS A 137 -27.02 10.29 49.58
N THR A 138 -27.27 9.68 48.43
CA THR A 138 -28.62 9.43 47.88
C THR A 138 -29.00 7.94 47.77
N GLU A 139 -28.25 7.04 48.43
CA GLU A 139 -28.42 5.57 48.36
C GLU A 139 -28.26 5.01 46.92
N ASN A 140 -27.68 5.79 46.02
CA ASN A 140 -27.36 5.38 44.66
C ASN A 140 -25.91 4.91 44.57
N THR A 141 -25.61 4.06 43.59
CA THR A 141 -24.25 3.60 43.28
C THR A 141 -23.85 4.04 41.87
N VAL A 142 -22.54 4.05 41.60
CA VAL A 142 -21.99 4.36 40.28
C VAL A 142 -20.92 3.35 39.93
N THR A 143 -20.93 2.92 38.67
CA THR A 143 -19.88 2.10 38.07
C THR A 143 -19.06 2.99 37.14
N PHE A 144 -17.82 3.26 37.53
CA PHE A 144 -16.89 4.10 36.78
C PHE A 144 -16.08 3.28 35.77
N TYR A 145 -16.03 3.79 34.55
CA TYR A 145 -15.15 3.34 33.47
C TYR A 145 -14.33 4.54 33.01
N GLY A 146 -13.03 4.37 32.88
CA GLY A 146 -12.15 5.46 32.52
C GLY A 146 -11.10 5.01 31.52
N ALA A 147 -10.89 5.78 30.46
CA ALA A 147 -9.94 5.44 29.41
C ALA A 147 -8.91 6.55 29.23
N ASP A 148 -7.63 6.18 29.30
CA ASP A 148 -6.51 7.08 29.12
C ASP A 148 -5.27 6.30 28.64
N PRO A 149 -4.44 6.84 27.73
CA PRO A 149 -3.25 6.13 27.25
C PRO A 149 -2.06 6.15 28.24
N ILE A 150 -2.07 6.98 29.30
CA ILE A 150 -0.97 7.12 30.25
C ILE A 150 -1.16 6.21 31.46
N VAL A 151 -0.53 5.05 31.43
CA VAL A 151 -0.71 4.03 32.48
C VAL A 151 -0.08 4.45 33.81
N THR A 152 1.13 4.99 33.78
CA THR A 152 1.88 5.36 34.99
C THR A 152 1.18 6.51 35.72
N GLY A 153 0.79 6.29 36.98
CA GLY A 153 0.05 7.27 37.78
C GLY A 153 -1.46 7.19 37.59
N ASN A 154 -1.98 7.35 36.36
CA ASN A 154 -3.43 7.40 36.13
C ASN A 154 -4.11 6.06 36.39
N SER A 155 -3.47 4.94 36.03
CA SER A 155 -4.08 3.62 36.23
C SER A 155 -4.29 3.32 37.72
N GLU A 156 -3.29 3.58 38.56
CA GLU A 156 -3.39 3.39 40.01
C GLU A 156 -4.41 4.36 40.63
N LEU A 157 -4.44 5.61 40.16
CA LEU A 157 -5.33 6.63 40.68
C LEU A 157 -6.80 6.30 40.37
N TYR A 158 -7.13 6.04 39.10
CA TYR A 158 -8.50 5.79 38.67
C TYR A 158 -9.02 4.42 39.11
N SER A 159 -8.16 3.42 39.22
CA SER A 159 -8.55 2.07 39.70
C SER A 159 -9.06 2.06 41.15
N LYS A 160 -8.89 3.15 41.91
CA LYS A 160 -9.47 3.32 43.25
C LYS A 160 -10.99 3.49 43.23
N ILE A 161 -11.55 3.97 42.12
CA ILE A 161 -12.98 4.26 41.99
C ILE A 161 -13.68 3.47 40.88
N GLY A 162 -12.93 2.97 39.89
CA GLY A 162 -13.49 2.34 38.70
C GLY A 162 -12.54 1.42 37.94
N THR A 163 -12.94 1.04 36.73
CA THR A 163 -12.10 0.29 35.78
C THR A 163 -11.34 1.25 34.87
N TYR A 164 -10.01 1.10 34.84
CA TYR A 164 -9.13 1.86 33.97
C TYR A 164 -8.79 1.10 32.68
N PHE A 165 -8.81 1.78 31.55
CA PHE A 165 -8.46 1.26 30.22
C PHE A 165 -7.23 2.01 29.66
N PRO A 166 -6.14 1.30 29.32
CA PRO A 166 -4.85 1.90 28.96
C PRO A 166 -4.78 2.33 27.48
N PHE A 167 -5.77 3.09 27.01
CA PHE A 167 -5.82 3.59 25.63
C PHE A 167 -6.62 4.88 25.53
N ALA A 168 -6.33 5.68 24.50
CA ALA A 168 -7.16 6.82 24.15
C ALA A 168 -8.45 6.33 23.44
N VAL A 169 -9.52 7.10 23.56
CA VAL A 169 -10.78 6.86 22.85
C VAL A 169 -11.02 8.02 21.89
N GLY A 170 -11.32 7.72 20.63
CA GLY A 170 -11.56 8.72 19.59
C GLY A 170 -12.59 8.27 18.56
N GLY A 171 -12.89 9.12 17.58
CA GLY A 171 -13.86 8.79 16.51
C GLY A 171 -13.40 7.68 15.57
N LYS A 172 -12.12 7.29 15.61
CA LYS A 172 -11.54 6.22 14.78
C LYS A 172 -10.50 5.43 15.58
N ALA A 173 -10.43 4.13 15.35
CA ALA A 173 -9.34 3.29 15.85
C ALA A 173 -8.04 3.59 15.07
N GLY A 174 -6.91 3.62 15.76
CA GLY A 174 -5.62 3.92 15.12
C GLY A 174 -4.53 4.37 16.07
N PHE A 175 -3.59 5.16 15.55
CA PHE A 175 -2.45 5.68 16.29
C PHE A 175 -2.26 7.15 15.91
N SER A 176 -2.27 8.03 16.90
CA SER A 176 -2.05 9.48 16.72
C SER A 176 -1.11 10.01 17.79
N VAL A 177 -0.53 11.16 17.52
CA VAL A 177 0.27 11.88 18.51
C VAL A 177 -0.70 12.63 19.42
N ALA A 178 -0.74 12.27 20.70
CA ALA A 178 -1.42 13.00 21.74
C ALA A 178 -0.40 13.79 22.58
N SER A 179 -0.79 14.99 23.02
CA SER A 179 -0.02 15.71 24.03
C SER A 179 -0.40 15.13 25.38
N VAL A 180 0.57 14.57 26.09
CA VAL A 180 0.35 13.86 27.35
C VAL A 180 1.24 14.42 28.43
N TYR A 181 0.68 14.58 29.62
CA TYR A 181 1.39 15.18 30.75
C TYR A 181 2.16 14.10 31.53
N ILE A 182 3.49 14.10 31.42
CA ILE A 182 4.38 13.12 32.05
C ILE A 182 5.60 13.85 32.62
N ASP A 183 5.96 13.57 33.87
CA ASP A 183 7.08 14.22 34.58
C ASP A 183 6.98 15.75 34.65
N GLU A 184 5.78 16.27 34.96
CA GLU A 184 5.50 17.71 35.06
C GLU A 184 5.63 18.51 33.74
N ILE A 185 5.75 17.83 32.60
CA ILE A 185 5.81 18.45 31.27
C ILE A 185 4.90 17.75 30.27
N TYR A 186 4.34 18.51 29.33
CA TYR A 186 3.62 17.94 28.19
C TYR A 186 4.60 17.38 27.17
N LYS A 187 4.48 16.08 26.86
CA LYS A 187 5.25 15.38 25.82
C LYS A 187 4.29 14.92 24.73
N ASN A 188 4.70 15.03 23.49
CA ASN A 188 3.95 14.49 22.36
C ASN A 188 4.29 13.01 22.22
N LEU A 189 3.40 12.13 22.67
CA LEU A 189 3.56 10.69 22.55
C LEU A 189 2.59 10.13 21.54
N SER A 190 3.04 9.10 20.86
CA SER A 190 2.19 8.38 19.93
C SER A 190 1.41 7.34 20.71
N VAL A 191 0.08 7.45 20.69
CA VAL A 191 -0.84 6.67 21.52
C VAL A 191 -1.86 5.91 20.67
N ALA A 192 -2.26 4.74 21.16
CA ALA A 192 -3.30 3.95 20.52
C ALA A 192 -4.68 4.53 20.84
N HIS A 193 -5.47 4.72 19.80
CA HIS A 193 -6.87 5.10 19.89
C HIS A 193 -7.76 3.89 19.61
N ILE A 194 -8.75 3.69 20.46
CA ILE A 194 -9.88 2.81 20.20
C ILE A 194 -11.07 3.65 19.72
N ASP A 195 -11.76 3.15 18.69
CA ASP A 195 -13.02 3.71 18.19
C ASP A 195 -14.06 3.76 19.32
N ILE A 196 -14.62 4.94 19.62
CA ILE A 196 -15.59 5.12 20.71
C ILE A 196 -16.79 4.19 20.57
N TYR A 197 -17.21 3.89 19.34
CA TYR A 197 -18.26 2.92 19.10
C TYR A 197 -17.86 1.50 19.55
N TYR A 198 -16.66 1.05 19.18
CA TYR A 198 -16.15 -0.24 19.65
C TYR A 198 -16.03 -0.26 21.18
N PHE A 199 -15.53 0.82 21.79
CA PHE A 199 -15.39 0.92 23.24
C PHE A 199 -16.74 0.76 23.95
N LEU A 200 -17.76 1.52 23.54
CA LEU A 200 -19.08 1.46 24.17
C LEU A 200 -19.80 0.13 23.86
N LYS A 201 -19.79 -0.32 22.61
CA LYS A 201 -20.58 -1.49 22.19
C LYS A 201 -19.92 -2.82 22.55
N LYS A 202 -18.60 -2.93 22.46
CA LYS A 202 -17.86 -4.20 22.57
C LYS A 202 -17.10 -4.32 23.89
N VAL A 203 -16.52 -3.24 24.40
CA VAL A 203 -15.73 -3.26 25.64
C VAL A 203 -16.61 -3.07 26.87
N LEU A 204 -17.54 -2.10 26.86
CA LEU A 204 -18.44 -1.81 27.98
C LEU A 204 -19.86 -2.43 27.89
N PRO A 205 -20.17 -3.15 26.83
CA PRO A 205 -21.52 -3.34 26.22
C PRO A 205 -22.79 -2.82 26.96
N TYR A 206 -22.94 -1.52 27.23
CA TYR A 206 -24.20 -0.94 27.75
C TYR A 206 -25.03 -0.27 26.65
N LYS A 207 -26.36 -0.18 26.88
CA LYS A 207 -27.28 0.58 26.02
C LYS A 207 -27.55 2.00 26.52
N MET A 208 -27.41 2.22 27.83
CA MET A 208 -27.60 3.51 28.47
C MET A 208 -26.35 3.86 29.27
N TYR A 209 -25.80 5.04 29.01
CA TYR A 209 -24.69 5.64 29.74
C TYR A 209 -25.19 6.90 30.42
N ASP A 210 -25.12 6.95 31.74
CA ASP A 210 -25.71 8.05 32.50
C ASP A 210 -24.84 9.30 32.45
N TYR A 211 -23.51 9.15 32.48
CA TYR A 211 -22.56 10.25 32.47
C TYR A 211 -21.42 9.96 31.49
N LEU A 212 -21.11 10.93 30.64
CA LEU A 212 -19.91 10.95 29.81
C LEU A 212 -19.10 12.22 30.11
N TRP A 213 -17.91 12.07 30.67
CA TRP A 213 -16.95 13.16 30.83
C TRP A 213 -15.85 12.99 29.80
N MET A 214 -15.58 14.03 29.01
CA MET A 214 -14.68 13.95 27.87
C MET A 214 -13.71 15.12 27.86
N ASP A 215 -12.43 14.78 28.01
CA ASP A 215 -11.25 15.64 27.91
C ASP A 215 -10.20 14.87 27.09
N ALA A 216 -10.40 14.76 25.78
CA ALA A 216 -9.70 13.80 24.91
C ALA A 216 -8.60 14.44 24.06
N GLU A 217 -8.02 15.56 24.52
CA GLU A 217 -6.85 16.23 23.92
C GLU A 217 -6.94 16.31 22.38
N TYR A 218 -7.93 17.06 21.87
CA TYR A 218 -8.29 17.27 20.45
C TYR A 218 -9.04 16.14 19.75
N ALA A 219 -9.14 14.94 20.32
CA ALA A 219 -9.91 13.85 19.71
C ALA A 219 -11.44 14.10 19.76
N GLU A 220 -11.90 15.10 20.50
CA GLU A 220 -13.32 15.45 20.65
C GLU A 220 -13.95 15.86 19.33
N TYR A 221 -13.19 16.55 18.47
CA TYR A 221 -13.66 17.02 17.15
C TYR A 221 -14.05 15.88 16.22
N ASP A 222 -13.38 14.74 16.32
CA ASP A 222 -13.66 13.55 15.52
C ASP A 222 -14.85 12.74 16.09
N MET A 223 -15.38 13.15 17.26
CA MET A 223 -16.45 12.45 17.98
C MET A 223 -17.77 13.23 17.99
N PHE A 224 -17.85 14.42 17.39
CA PHE A 224 -19.08 15.23 17.41
C PHE A 224 -20.28 14.57 16.74
N ASP A 225 -20.05 13.81 15.67
CA ASP A 225 -21.12 13.17 14.91
C ASP A 225 -21.80 12.00 15.63
N ILE A 226 -21.12 11.39 16.61
CA ILE A 226 -21.67 10.26 17.36
C ILE A 226 -22.92 10.64 18.18
N PHE A 227 -23.12 11.94 18.43
CA PHE A 227 -24.24 12.46 19.20
C PHE A 227 -25.48 12.78 18.36
N TYR A 228 -25.38 12.71 17.03
CA TYR A 228 -26.49 13.01 16.13
C TYR A 228 -27.52 11.88 16.06
N ARG A 229 -28.78 12.24 15.79
CA ARG A 229 -29.86 11.27 15.54
C ARG A 229 -29.65 10.54 14.23
N GLY A 230 -29.94 9.24 14.23
CA GLY A 230 -29.80 8.38 13.06
C GLY A 230 -28.35 8.00 12.72
N GLU A 231 -27.36 8.47 13.47
CA GLU A 231 -25.98 8.06 13.32
C GLU A 231 -25.68 6.73 14.05
N ARG A 232 -24.44 6.25 13.91
CA ARG A 232 -24.00 4.90 14.29
C ARG A 232 -24.36 4.46 15.70
N LEU A 233 -24.28 5.34 16.72
CA LEU A 233 -24.67 4.99 18.10
C LEU A 233 -26.19 4.92 18.27
N ASP A 234 -26.93 5.82 17.62
CA ASP A 234 -28.38 5.91 17.70
C ASP A 234 -29.05 4.70 17.02
N GLN A 235 -28.54 4.29 15.85
CA GLN A 235 -28.98 3.08 15.13
C GLN A 235 -28.81 1.80 15.96
N GLU A 236 -27.89 1.82 16.92
CA GLU A 236 -27.53 0.69 17.76
C GLU A 236 -28.20 0.77 19.14
N GLY A 237 -29.04 1.78 19.36
CA GLY A 237 -29.77 2.01 20.60
C GLY A 237 -28.87 2.33 21.78
N ILE A 238 -27.70 2.93 21.54
CA ILE A 238 -26.80 3.44 22.58
C ILE A 238 -27.14 4.91 22.82
N ALA A 239 -27.42 5.27 24.07
CA ALA A 239 -27.77 6.65 24.44
C ALA A 239 -27.04 7.13 25.69
N PHE A 240 -26.79 8.45 25.70
CA PHE A 240 -26.23 9.18 26.84
C PHE A 240 -27.30 10.06 27.49
N CYS A 241 -27.34 10.11 28.82
CA CYS A 241 -28.26 11.00 29.54
C CYS A 241 -27.71 12.44 29.63
N GLN A 242 -26.42 12.59 29.91
CA GLN A 242 -25.74 13.88 30.02
C GLN A 242 -24.24 13.74 29.78
N MET A 243 -23.57 14.86 29.50
CA MET A 243 -22.13 14.92 29.27
C MET A 243 -21.51 16.20 29.81
N SER A 244 -20.25 16.11 30.27
CA SER A 244 -19.36 17.24 30.53
C SER A 244 -18.25 17.18 29.48
N LEU A 245 -18.08 18.24 28.70
CA LEU A 245 -17.23 18.24 27.51
C LEU A 245 -16.22 19.40 27.58
N GLU A 246 -14.93 19.07 27.63
CA GLU A 246 -13.85 20.02 27.35
C GLU A 246 -13.53 19.98 25.86
N VAL A 247 -13.44 21.15 25.22
CA VAL A 247 -13.11 21.25 23.79
C VAL A 247 -11.87 22.13 23.63
N HIS A 248 -10.78 21.52 23.18
CA HIS A 248 -9.47 22.15 23.07
C HIS A 248 -9.41 23.26 22.02
N ASN A 249 -8.44 24.18 22.12
CA ASN A 249 -8.33 25.35 21.26
C ASN A 249 -8.26 25.00 19.76
N ALA A 250 -9.32 25.36 19.04
CA ALA A 250 -9.56 24.96 17.65
C ALA A 250 -8.71 25.72 16.62
N ASN A 251 -8.20 25.00 15.61
CA ASN A 251 -7.88 25.62 14.31
C ASN A 251 -9.15 25.94 13.50
N GLU A 252 -9.02 26.64 12.38
CA GLU A 252 -10.19 27.10 11.59
C GLU A 252 -11.16 25.96 11.18
N LYS A 253 -10.63 24.80 10.74
CA LYS A 253 -11.45 23.63 10.39
C LYS A 253 -12.17 23.04 11.60
N GLN A 254 -11.50 23.01 12.75
CA GLN A 254 -12.07 22.56 14.01
C GLN A 254 -13.18 23.52 14.49
N GLN A 255 -13.02 24.82 14.29
CA GLN A 255 -14.05 25.82 14.59
C GLN A 255 -15.28 25.63 13.69
N GLU A 256 -15.09 25.32 12.41
CA GLU A 256 -16.18 24.97 11.50
C GLU A 256 -16.91 23.69 11.94
N ALA A 257 -16.17 22.64 12.30
CA ALA A 257 -16.75 21.40 12.83
C ALA A 257 -17.57 21.64 14.11
N PHE A 258 -17.08 22.49 15.02
CA PHE A 258 -17.78 22.88 16.23
C PHE A 258 -19.07 23.66 15.94
N ILE A 259 -19.09 24.56 14.96
CA ILE A 259 -20.32 25.25 14.53
C ILE A 259 -21.36 24.24 14.05
N ILE A 260 -20.95 23.29 13.20
CA ILE A 260 -21.84 22.26 12.66
C ILE A 260 -22.43 21.45 13.81
N TYR A 261 -21.59 21.02 14.76
CA TYR A 261 -22.00 20.29 15.95
C TYR A 261 -23.06 21.03 16.76
N VAL A 262 -22.79 22.29 17.14
CA VAL A 262 -23.72 23.12 17.92
C VAL A 262 -25.05 23.31 17.20
N ARG A 263 -25.03 23.65 15.91
CA ARG A 263 -26.26 23.85 15.13
C ARG A 263 -27.08 22.57 15.03
N ARG A 264 -26.41 21.43 14.82
CA ARG A 264 -27.09 20.14 14.70
C ARG A 264 -27.76 19.72 16.00
N LEU A 265 -27.11 19.94 17.16
CA LEU A 265 -27.71 19.70 18.46
C LEU A 265 -29.01 20.51 18.66
N LEU A 266 -29.01 21.77 18.25
CA LEU A 266 -30.18 22.67 18.34
C LEU A 266 -31.31 22.29 17.37
N GLU A 267 -30.98 21.77 16.20
CA GLU A 267 -31.95 21.24 15.23
C GLU A 267 -32.66 19.99 15.77
N GLU A 268 -31.89 19.05 16.31
CA GLU A 268 -32.38 17.76 16.76
C GLU A 268 -33.09 17.80 18.12
N LYS A 269 -32.88 18.88 18.88
CA LYS A 269 -33.45 19.10 20.23
C LYS A 269 -33.21 17.92 21.16
N ARG A 270 -32.06 17.25 21.00
CA ARG A 270 -31.67 16.07 21.78
C ARG A 270 -30.90 16.46 23.04
N PHE A 271 -29.98 17.42 22.92
CA PHE A 271 -29.16 17.93 24.02
C PHE A 271 -29.25 19.45 24.09
N GLY A 272 -29.19 19.98 25.31
CA GLY A 272 -28.87 21.39 25.57
C GLY A 272 -27.46 21.50 26.12
N PHE A 273 -26.79 22.62 25.86
CA PHE A 273 -25.45 22.91 26.39
C PHE A 273 -25.56 24.07 27.38
N PHE A 274 -25.13 23.87 28.62
CA PHE A 274 -25.32 24.83 29.71
C PHE A 274 -23.99 25.12 30.39
N LEU A 275 -23.88 26.30 31.02
CA LEU A 275 -22.74 26.69 31.86
C LEU A 275 -21.40 26.63 31.12
N SER A 276 -21.39 27.06 29.85
CA SER A 276 -20.20 27.01 29.01
C SER A 276 -19.14 28.03 29.43
N GLU A 277 -17.94 27.59 29.77
CA GLU A 277 -16.84 28.45 30.20
C GLU A 277 -15.70 28.49 29.18
N PHE A 278 -14.96 29.62 29.14
CA PHE A 278 -13.73 29.74 28.35
C PHE A 278 -12.52 29.74 29.27
N VAL A 279 -11.72 28.67 29.23
CA VAL A 279 -10.54 28.50 30.09
C VAL A 279 -9.26 28.85 29.31
N VAL A 280 -8.52 29.88 29.75
CA VAL A 280 -7.24 30.26 29.14
C VAL A 280 -6.09 29.69 29.97
N ARG A 281 -5.51 28.55 29.57
CA ARG A 281 -4.22 28.09 30.12
C ARG A 281 -3.09 28.96 29.55
N ARG A 282 -2.37 29.70 30.41
CA ARG A 282 -1.17 30.46 30.02
C ARG A 282 -0.02 29.48 29.73
N SER A 283 0.24 29.16 28.45
CA SER A 283 1.53 28.60 28.03
C SER A 283 2.45 29.71 27.49
N MET A 284 3.71 29.70 27.93
CA MET A 284 4.73 30.65 27.46
C MET A 284 5.10 30.36 26.00
N SER A 285 4.73 31.26 25.09
CA SER A 285 5.12 31.22 23.68
C SER A 285 6.33 32.14 23.42
N LEU A 286 7.38 31.57 22.85
CA LEU A 286 8.54 32.27 22.28
C LEU A 286 8.12 33.01 20.99
N ARG A 287 8.33 34.33 20.99
CA ARG A 287 8.12 35.21 19.83
C ARG A 287 9.08 34.88 18.68
N ALA A 288 8.55 34.73 17.47
CA ALA A 288 9.28 34.97 16.22
C ALA A 288 8.48 35.93 15.33
N ARG A 289 9.20 36.89 14.74
CA ARG A 289 8.68 38.01 13.92
C ARG A 289 8.36 37.57 12.48
N PRO A 290 7.52 38.31 11.73
CA PRO A 290 7.11 37.94 10.39
C PRO A 290 8.11 38.39 9.33
N ILE A 291 8.42 37.52 8.37
CA ILE A 291 8.99 37.89 7.07
C ILE A 291 8.07 37.30 5.99
N ASN A 292 7.76 38.12 4.99
CA ASN A 292 6.94 37.83 3.82
C ASN A 292 7.37 36.56 3.06
N LEU A 293 6.86 35.38 3.46
CA LEU A 293 7.02 34.11 2.73
C LEU A 293 5.87 33.80 1.76
N VAL A 294 4.72 34.47 1.95
CA VAL A 294 3.45 34.12 1.27
C VAL A 294 3.50 34.38 -0.24
N LEU A 295 4.20 35.43 -0.71
CA LEU A 295 4.29 35.74 -2.13
C LEU A 295 5.22 34.78 -2.90
N ILE A 296 6.24 34.21 -2.23
CA ILE A 296 7.16 33.24 -2.83
C ILE A 296 6.50 31.86 -2.88
N LEU A 297 5.77 31.47 -1.83
CA LEU A 297 5.06 30.19 -1.78
C LEU A 297 3.89 30.11 -2.77
N VAL A 298 3.17 31.20 -3.02
CA VAL A 298 2.07 31.23 -4.00
C VAL A 298 2.59 31.11 -5.44
N LEU A 299 3.74 31.71 -5.76
CA LEU A 299 4.39 31.57 -7.06
C LEU A 299 4.94 30.15 -7.29
N ILE A 300 5.53 29.54 -6.26
CA ILE A 300 5.99 28.15 -6.31
C ILE A 300 4.80 27.18 -6.44
N PHE A 301 3.72 27.43 -5.70
CA PHE A 301 2.51 26.60 -5.76
C PHE A 301 1.81 26.68 -7.13
N LEU A 302 1.74 27.87 -7.75
CA LEU A 302 1.19 28.02 -9.10
C LEU A 302 2.04 27.32 -10.17
N ILE A 303 3.37 27.33 -10.03
CA ILE A 303 4.27 26.57 -10.92
C ILE A 303 4.09 25.06 -10.72
N ILE A 304 3.94 24.60 -9.48
CA ILE A 304 3.70 23.17 -9.17
C ILE A 304 2.33 22.71 -9.70
N VAL A 305 1.27 23.52 -9.55
CA VAL A 305 -0.08 23.19 -10.03
C VAL A 305 -0.16 23.18 -11.55
N LEU A 306 0.58 24.06 -12.24
CA LEU A 306 0.70 24.02 -13.71
C LEU A 306 1.51 22.82 -14.21
N LEU A 307 2.41 22.27 -13.39
CA LEU A 307 3.18 21.05 -13.69
C LEU A 307 2.45 19.74 -13.31
N TYR A 308 1.44 19.78 -12.42
CA TYR A 308 0.77 18.58 -11.88
C TYR A 308 -0.51 18.13 -12.59
N ASN A 309 -0.95 18.81 -13.66
CA ASN A 309 -2.15 18.43 -14.41
C ASN A 309 -1.91 17.36 -15.49
N GLN A 310 -0.85 16.56 -15.36
CA GLN A 310 -0.71 15.29 -16.06
C GLN A 310 -0.89 14.17 -15.05
N GLN A 311 -2.07 13.53 -15.02
CA GLN A 311 -2.23 12.26 -14.32
C GLN A 311 -1.29 11.22 -14.95
N PRO A 312 -0.32 10.65 -14.21
CA PRO A 312 0.31 9.43 -14.66
C PRO A 312 -0.70 8.29 -14.44
N ALA A 313 -0.86 7.47 -15.47
CA ALA A 313 -1.50 6.17 -15.34
C ALA A 313 -0.88 5.41 -14.16
N LYS A 314 -1.74 4.71 -13.41
CA LYS A 314 -1.38 3.78 -12.34
C LYS A 314 -0.23 2.89 -12.84
N PRO A 315 0.95 2.86 -12.18
CA PRO A 315 1.99 1.94 -12.57
C PRO A 315 1.50 0.53 -12.27
N THR A 316 1.13 -0.20 -13.31
CA THR A 316 1.16 -1.66 -13.27
C THR A 316 2.61 -2.04 -13.09
N GLU A 317 2.96 -2.50 -11.88
CA GLU A 317 4.26 -3.14 -11.67
C GLU A 317 4.44 -4.24 -12.72
N PRO A 318 5.63 -4.34 -13.34
CA PRO A 318 5.91 -5.43 -14.26
C PRO A 318 5.64 -6.74 -13.51
N THR A 319 4.83 -7.63 -14.09
CA THR A 319 4.80 -9.03 -13.67
C THR A 319 6.20 -9.60 -13.88
N GLU A 320 7.05 -9.49 -12.86
CA GLU A 320 8.37 -10.09 -12.85
C GLU A 320 8.18 -11.60 -12.92
N ILE A 321 8.79 -12.20 -13.94
CA ILE A 321 8.81 -13.65 -14.13
C ILE A 321 9.33 -14.29 -12.83
N ARG A 322 8.53 -15.20 -12.25
CA ARG A 322 8.88 -15.96 -11.04
C ARG A 322 10.34 -16.44 -11.14
N PRO A 323 11.23 -16.09 -10.21
CA PRO A 323 12.61 -16.55 -10.23
C PRO A 323 12.66 -18.08 -10.14
N ASN A 324 13.35 -18.72 -11.07
CA ASN A 324 13.54 -20.15 -11.06
C ASN A 324 14.72 -20.54 -10.16
N VAL A 325 14.46 -20.78 -8.87
CA VAL A 325 15.46 -21.22 -7.90
C VAL A 325 15.31 -22.72 -7.63
N VAL A 326 16.29 -23.51 -8.09
CA VAL A 326 16.24 -24.99 -8.06
C VAL A 326 15.99 -25.55 -6.65
N VAL A 327 16.61 -24.96 -5.62
CA VAL A 327 16.43 -25.37 -4.22
C VAL A 327 14.96 -25.28 -3.81
N PHE A 328 14.30 -24.15 -4.07
CA PHE A 328 12.89 -23.97 -3.71
C PHE A 328 11.93 -24.81 -4.55
N ASN A 329 12.25 -25.08 -5.82
CA ASN A 329 11.43 -25.98 -6.63
C ASN A 329 11.49 -27.43 -6.14
N LYS A 330 12.68 -27.92 -5.78
CA LYS A 330 12.85 -29.24 -5.17
C LYS A 330 12.11 -29.33 -3.85
N TRP A 331 12.29 -28.33 -2.99
CA TRP A 331 11.63 -28.26 -1.68
C TRP A 331 10.10 -28.22 -1.84
N SER A 332 9.56 -27.33 -2.68
CA SER A 332 8.11 -27.18 -2.90
C SER A 332 7.50 -28.47 -3.46
N SER A 333 8.16 -29.11 -4.43
CA SER A 333 7.69 -30.40 -4.97
C SER A 333 7.62 -31.48 -3.89
N CYS A 334 8.65 -31.59 -3.05
CA CYS A 334 8.68 -32.54 -1.93
C CYS A 334 7.57 -32.25 -0.92
N MET A 335 7.40 -30.99 -0.54
CA MET A 335 6.39 -30.61 0.45
C MET A 335 4.97 -30.83 -0.07
N LYS A 336 4.68 -30.49 -1.34
CA LYS A 336 3.39 -30.78 -1.97
C LYS A 336 3.03 -32.26 -1.89
N GLU A 337 3.99 -33.16 -2.15
CA GLU A 337 3.78 -34.60 -2.01
C GLU A 337 3.44 -34.99 -0.57
N LYS A 338 4.20 -34.50 0.41
CA LYS A 338 4.02 -34.85 1.84
C LYS A 338 2.71 -34.30 2.43
N VAL A 339 2.33 -33.07 2.09
CA VAL A 339 1.18 -32.39 2.74
C VAL A 339 -0.16 -32.64 2.06
N SER A 340 -0.20 -32.90 0.74
CA SER A 340 -1.47 -32.91 -0.01
C SER A 340 -2.41 -34.04 0.41
N ASN A 341 -1.84 -35.18 0.82
CA ASN A 341 -2.60 -36.40 1.11
C ASN A 341 -3.00 -36.56 2.58
N GLU A 342 -2.44 -35.77 3.50
CA GLU A 342 -2.82 -35.85 4.91
C GLU A 342 -4.12 -35.07 5.15
N THR A 343 -5.11 -35.71 5.76
CA THR A 343 -6.40 -35.09 6.10
C THR A 343 -6.60 -34.93 7.61
N ASP A 344 -5.80 -35.61 8.42
CA ASP A 344 -5.87 -35.54 9.89
C ASP A 344 -4.94 -34.44 10.42
N HIS A 345 -5.54 -33.40 11.02
CA HIS A 345 -4.80 -32.24 11.55
C HIS A 345 -3.93 -32.57 12.79
N ASN A 346 -4.23 -33.64 13.53
CA ASN A 346 -3.39 -34.10 14.63
C ASN A 346 -2.12 -34.75 14.11
N ILE A 347 -2.25 -35.62 13.11
CA ILE A 347 -1.11 -36.23 12.44
C ILE A 347 -0.29 -35.16 11.71
N PHE A 348 -0.95 -34.19 11.07
CA PHE A 348 -0.31 -33.09 10.37
C PHE A 348 0.60 -32.28 11.32
N TRP A 349 0.07 -31.81 12.45
CA TRP A 349 0.87 -31.06 13.44
C TRP A 349 2.07 -31.87 13.95
N ALA A 350 1.85 -33.15 14.26
CA ALA A 350 2.90 -34.02 14.79
C ALA A 350 4.02 -34.33 13.77
N LYS A 351 3.69 -34.46 12.49
CA LYS A 351 4.65 -34.86 11.44
C LYS A 351 5.26 -33.68 10.67
N PHE A 352 4.71 -32.48 10.77
CA PHE A 352 5.13 -31.35 9.93
C PHE A 352 6.63 -31.04 10.01
N GLN A 353 7.22 -31.10 11.21
CA GLN A 353 8.67 -30.98 11.38
C GLN A 353 9.43 -32.05 10.59
N LEU A 354 9.05 -33.32 10.73
CA LEU A 354 9.73 -34.44 10.06
C LEU A 354 9.69 -34.30 8.53
N TRP A 355 8.56 -33.88 7.98
CA TRP A 355 8.43 -33.63 6.54
C TRP A 355 9.31 -32.48 6.08
N THR A 356 9.40 -31.43 6.89
CA THR A 356 10.25 -30.29 6.57
C THR A 356 11.73 -30.70 6.61
N ASP A 357 12.16 -31.44 7.63
CA ASP A 357 13.54 -31.93 7.75
C ASP A 357 13.91 -32.85 6.55
N ASP A 358 12.99 -33.73 6.13
CA ASP A 358 13.15 -34.57 4.92
C ASP A 358 13.33 -33.72 3.65
N CYS A 359 12.45 -32.74 3.44
CA CYS A 359 12.44 -31.91 2.24
C CYS A 359 13.59 -30.89 2.22
N ASP A 360 13.99 -30.38 3.38
CA ASP A 360 15.17 -29.53 3.56
C ASP A 360 16.44 -30.28 3.15
N LYS A 361 16.58 -31.54 3.59
CA LYS A 361 17.68 -32.42 3.19
C LYS A 361 17.66 -32.72 1.70
N TRP A 362 16.48 -33.02 1.13
CA TRP A 362 16.34 -33.33 -0.30
C TRP A 362 16.66 -32.14 -1.21
N ALA A 363 16.33 -30.93 -0.78
CA ALA A 363 16.53 -29.71 -1.55
C ALA A 363 17.96 -29.13 -1.43
N ASP A 364 18.82 -29.71 -0.60
CA ASP A 364 20.14 -29.18 -0.24
C ASP A 364 20.07 -27.74 0.33
N ILE A 365 19.14 -27.46 1.27
CA ILE A 365 18.91 -26.08 1.75
C ILE A 365 20.14 -25.43 2.39
N ASP A 366 21.14 -26.21 2.82
CA ASP A 366 22.38 -25.68 3.40
C ASP A 366 23.16 -24.81 2.38
N LYS A 367 22.87 -24.95 1.08
CA LYS A 367 23.37 -24.06 0.02
C LYS A 367 22.86 -22.62 0.13
N LEU A 368 21.74 -22.38 0.82
CA LEU A 368 21.17 -21.04 1.00
C LEU A 368 22.00 -20.16 1.94
N GLY A 369 22.86 -20.75 2.80
CA GLY A 369 23.68 -19.98 3.73
C GLY A 369 22.88 -19.34 4.87
N LEU A 370 21.89 -20.05 5.42
CA LEU A 370 21.09 -19.59 6.56
C LEU A 370 21.97 -19.24 7.76
N VAL A 371 21.75 -18.07 8.34
CA VAL A 371 22.40 -17.61 9.57
C VAL A 371 21.54 -18.03 10.75
N ALA A 372 22.13 -18.78 11.68
CA ALA A 372 21.50 -19.09 12.96
C ALA A 372 21.69 -17.93 13.95
N LEU A 373 20.61 -17.51 14.59
CA LEU A 373 20.52 -16.36 15.49
C LEU A 373 19.98 -16.86 16.83
N GLN A 374 20.89 -17.32 17.69
CA GLN A 374 20.57 -17.85 19.01
C GLN A 374 20.26 -16.70 19.97
N ASN A 375 19.18 -16.82 20.75
CA ASN A 375 18.91 -16.05 21.96
C ASN A 375 18.85 -17.00 23.17
N SER A 376 18.31 -16.56 24.32
CA SER A 376 18.33 -17.34 25.55
C SER A 376 17.47 -18.61 25.52
N ASP A 377 16.43 -18.66 24.70
CA ASP A 377 15.41 -19.72 24.70
C ASP A 377 15.19 -20.39 23.33
N GLU A 378 15.73 -19.82 22.25
CA GLU A 378 15.49 -20.29 20.88
C GLU A 378 16.59 -19.95 19.84
N VAL A 379 16.40 -20.47 18.63
CA VAL A 379 17.24 -20.16 17.47
C VAL A 379 16.34 -19.65 16.36
N LYS A 380 16.48 -18.36 16.04
CA LYS A 380 15.89 -17.77 14.84
C LYS A 380 16.83 -18.00 13.65
N TYR A 381 16.29 -18.00 12.43
CA TYR A 381 17.10 -18.09 11.21
C TYR A 381 16.84 -16.88 10.31
N GLY A 382 17.84 -16.50 9.53
CA GLY A 382 17.72 -15.43 8.54
C GLY A 382 18.74 -15.57 7.41
N LEU A 383 18.47 -14.91 6.29
CA LEU A 383 19.42 -14.70 5.21
C LEU A 383 19.99 -13.29 5.28
N LEU A 384 21.25 -13.16 4.89
CA LEU A 384 21.90 -11.86 4.68
C LEU A 384 21.77 -11.46 3.21
N PRO A 385 21.57 -10.17 2.90
CA PRO A 385 21.50 -9.72 1.52
C PRO A 385 22.84 -9.93 0.79
N VAL A 386 22.79 -10.31 -0.48
CA VAL A 386 23.97 -10.49 -1.33
C VAL A 386 24.52 -9.15 -1.83
N GLU A 387 25.81 -9.13 -2.22
CA GLU A 387 26.47 -7.94 -2.75
C GLU A 387 25.74 -7.41 -4.00
N GLY A 388 25.24 -6.18 -3.92
CA GLY A 388 24.39 -5.54 -4.93
C GLY A 388 23.62 -4.35 -4.36
N ASP A 389 23.45 -3.29 -5.14
CA ASP A 389 22.84 -2.02 -4.73
C ASP A 389 21.29 -2.08 -4.68
N PHE A 390 20.74 -3.13 -4.07
CA PHE A 390 19.29 -3.33 -3.92
C PHE A 390 18.73 -2.56 -2.71
N GLY A 391 18.85 -1.23 -2.75
CA GLY A 391 18.31 -0.35 -1.70
C GLY A 391 19.10 -0.44 -0.39
N SER A 392 19.73 0.67 0.00
CA SER A 392 20.57 0.77 1.20
C SER A 392 19.82 0.58 2.53
N ALA A 393 18.49 0.49 2.51
CA ALA A 393 17.66 0.33 3.70
C ALA A 393 17.21 -1.13 3.86
N ASN A 394 17.62 -1.75 4.97
CA ASN A 394 17.04 -3.01 5.41
C ASN A 394 16.09 -2.75 6.58
N THR A 395 14.98 -3.49 6.65
CA THR A 395 13.97 -3.33 7.71
C THR A 395 13.62 -4.65 8.37
N LEU A 396 13.62 -4.68 9.70
CA LEU A 396 13.14 -5.79 10.53
C LEU A 396 12.01 -5.30 11.44
N VAL A 397 10.92 -6.06 11.46
CA VAL A 397 9.80 -5.86 12.41
C VAL A 397 9.77 -7.02 13.39
N THR A 398 9.84 -6.77 14.69
CA THR A 398 9.63 -7.79 15.74
C THR A 398 8.25 -7.57 16.37
N LEU A 399 7.43 -8.62 16.44
CA LEU A 399 6.17 -8.64 17.15
C LEU A 399 6.28 -9.64 18.30
N GLY A 400 6.12 -9.15 19.54
CA GLY A 400 6.44 -9.85 20.78
C GLY A 400 7.95 -9.92 21.03
N ILE A 401 8.43 -9.11 21.97
CA ILE A 401 9.87 -8.94 22.25
C ILE A 401 10.33 -9.88 23.37
N GLY A 402 9.43 -10.26 24.29
CA GLY A 402 9.72 -11.34 25.26
C GLY A 402 10.87 -11.08 26.24
N LYS A 403 11.28 -9.81 26.45
CA LYS A 403 12.43 -9.38 27.29
C LYS A 403 13.80 -9.89 26.83
N ASP A 404 13.92 -10.38 25.61
CA ASP A 404 15.17 -10.86 25.02
C ASP A 404 15.29 -10.35 23.58
N ILE A 405 16.37 -9.60 23.30
CA ILE A 405 16.66 -9.06 21.95
C ILE A 405 18.01 -9.56 21.41
N ASP A 406 18.58 -10.63 21.99
CA ASP A 406 19.91 -11.11 21.63
C ASP A 406 19.97 -11.55 20.16
N ALA A 407 18.90 -12.16 19.64
CA ALA A 407 18.78 -12.52 18.24
C ALA A 407 18.79 -11.28 17.32
N GLU A 408 18.06 -10.21 17.68
CA GLU A 408 18.03 -8.95 16.93
C GLU A 408 19.39 -8.27 16.92
N VAL A 409 20.07 -8.24 18.08
CA VAL A 409 21.41 -7.67 18.24
C VAL A 409 22.44 -8.48 17.45
N LEU A 410 22.34 -9.80 17.46
CA LEU A 410 23.22 -10.68 16.67
C LEU A 410 22.98 -10.48 15.17
N TYR A 411 21.73 -10.36 14.72
CA TYR A 411 21.42 -10.08 13.31
C TYR A 411 21.94 -8.70 12.88
N LYS A 412 21.79 -7.67 13.74
CA LYS A 412 22.41 -6.35 13.52
C LYS A 412 23.92 -6.45 13.33
N THR A 413 24.59 -7.26 14.17
CA THR A 413 26.03 -7.48 14.08
C THR A 413 26.42 -8.14 12.76
N LYS A 414 25.70 -9.19 12.35
CA LYS A 414 25.91 -9.88 11.07
C LYS A 414 25.67 -8.99 9.85
N MET A 415 24.67 -8.10 9.91
CA MET A 415 24.43 -7.10 8.86
C MET A 415 25.55 -6.07 8.79
N ASN A 416 26.07 -5.60 9.94
CA ASN A 416 27.20 -4.68 10.00
C ASN A 416 28.49 -5.31 9.45
N GLU A 417 28.74 -6.60 9.72
CA GLU A 417 29.90 -7.35 9.19
C GLU A 417 29.96 -7.32 7.64
N ILE A 418 28.81 -7.25 6.98
CA ILE A 418 28.70 -7.15 5.51
C ILE A 418 28.44 -5.71 5.02
N GLY A 419 28.63 -4.71 5.87
CA GLY A 419 28.49 -3.29 5.52
C GLY A 419 27.04 -2.84 5.25
N ARG A 420 26.04 -3.48 5.87
CA ARG A 420 24.62 -3.15 5.69
C ARG A 420 23.99 -2.65 6.97
N ASN A 421 23.20 -1.58 6.86
CA ASN A 421 22.41 -1.05 7.96
C ASN A 421 21.02 -1.71 8.02
N LEU A 422 20.49 -1.86 9.23
CA LEU A 422 19.17 -2.43 9.51
C LEU A 422 18.37 -1.50 10.43
N THR A 423 17.14 -1.20 10.04
CA THR A 423 16.17 -0.41 10.83
C THR A 423 15.22 -1.35 11.54
N PHE A 424 15.06 -1.18 12.85
CA PHE A 424 14.28 -2.05 13.71
C PHE A 424 12.98 -1.37 14.16
N TYR A 425 11.87 -2.11 14.09
CA TYR A 425 10.57 -1.72 14.63
C TYR A 425 10.01 -2.85 15.50
N GLY A 426 9.83 -2.60 16.80
CA GLY A 426 9.38 -3.59 17.76
C GLY A 426 8.01 -3.21 18.30
N ALA A 427 7.07 -4.15 18.35
CA ALA A 427 5.77 -3.94 18.97
C ALA A 427 5.50 -4.99 20.05
N ASP A 428 5.22 -4.52 21.26
CA ASP A 428 4.89 -5.36 22.41
C ASP A 428 3.99 -4.57 23.37
N PRO A 429 2.93 -5.16 23.95
CA PRO A 429 2.06 -4.45 24.89
C PRO A 429 2.71 -4.22 26.26
N ILE A 430 3.79 -4.93 26.62
CA ILE A 430 4.50 -4.79 27.88
C ILE A 430 5.64 -3.81 27.69
N THR A 431 5.56 -2.66 28.36
CA THR A 431 6.57 -1.60 28.29
C THR A 431 7.73 -1.81 29.26
N ASP A 432 7.46 -2.43 30.40
CA ASP A 432 8.46 -2.70 31.43
C ASP A 432 9.57 -3.60 30.88
N VAL A 433 10.81 -3.10 30.93
CA VAL A 433 12.03 -3.69 30.33
C VAL A 433 12.05 -3.66 28.79
N ASN A 434 10.98 -4.08 28.10
CA ASN A 434 10.99 -4.21 26.64
C ASN A 434 11.17 -2.87 25.91
N ALA A 435 10.56 -1.79 26.42
CA ALA A 435 10.68 -0.47 25.81
C ALA A 435 12.14 0.01 25.81
N ASP A 436 12.82 -0.13 26.96
CA ASP A 436 14.22 0.28 27.13
C ASP A 436 15.16 -0.62 26.33
N LEU A 437 14.95 -1.94 26.35
CA LEU A 437 15.75 -2.88 25.56
C LEU A 437 15.69 -2.55 24.07
N TYR A 438 14.47 -2.46 23.51
CA TYR A 438 14.29 -2.30 22.08
C TYR A 438 14.65 -0.89 21.60
N ALA A 439 14.48 0.14 22.43
CA ALA A 439 14.89 1.52 22.11
C ALA A 439 16.41 1.64 21.83
N ASN A 440 17.24 0.71 22.32
CA ASN A 440 18.68 0.69 22.03
C ASN A 440 19.01 0.30 20.59
N ILE A 441 18.10 -0.41 19.91
CA ILE A 441 18.32 -0.92 18.55
C ILE A 441 17.36 -0.32 17.52
N GLY A 442 16.19 0.15 17.93
CA GLY A 442 15.13 0.60 17.02
C GLY A 442 14.01 1.37 17.69
N LYS A 443 12.88 1.44 17.00
CA LYS A 443 11.67 2.11 17.49
C LYS A 443 10.72 1.10 18.13
N TYR A 444 10.35 1.36 19.37
CA TYR A 444 9.40 0.56 20.14
C TYR A 444 7.96 1.11 20.05
N PHE A 445 6.98 0.21 20.04
CA PHE A 445 5.54 0.51 20.01
C PHE A 445 4.81 -0.25 21.14
N PRO A 446 4.11 0.45 22.05
CA PRO A 446 3.54 -0.13 23.27
C PRO A 446 2.15 -0.77 23.03
N PHE A 447 2.04 -1.68 22.09
CA PHE A 447 0.79 -2.40 21.81
C PHE A 447 1.06 -3.79 21.22
N ALA A 448 0.09 -4.69 21.37
CA ALA A 448 0.10 -5.96 20.65
C ALA A 448 -0.29 -5.74 19.19
N VAL A 449 0.22 -6.60 18.29
CA VAL A 449 -0.18 -6.61 16.89
C VAL A 449 -0.89 -7.92 16.59
N GLY A 450 -2.05 -7.85 15.94
CA GLY A 450 -2.90 -9.00 15.64
C GLY A 450 -3.64 -8.87 14.31
N GLY A 451 -4.51 -9.83 14.02
CA GLY A 451 -5.31 -9.84 12.79
C GLY A 451 -6.37 -8.74 12.72
N ASP A 452 -6.83 -8.30 13.89
CA ASP A 452 -7.83 -7.25 14.06
C ASP A 452 -7.37 -6.23 15.11
N ALA A 453 -7.84 -4.99 14.97
CA ALA A 453 -7.68 -3.97 16.00
C ALA A 453 -8.73 -4.16 17.10
N GLY A 454 -8.35 -3.96 18.36
CA GLY A 454 -9.29 -4.11 19.47
C GLY A 454 -8.64 -4.13 20.85
N PHE A 455 -9.42 -4.56 21.86
CA PHE A 455 -8.96 -4.75 23.23
C PHE A 455 -9.38 -6.13 23.70
N SER A 456 -8.41 -6.98 24.05
CA SER A 456 -8.66 -8.37 24.43
C SER A 456 -7.58 -8.92 25.36
N ARG A 457 -7.87 -10.04 26.01
CA ARG A 457 -6.88 -10.76 26.82
C ARG A 457 -5.79 -11.38 25.95
N ALA A 458 -4.55 -11.07 26.25
CA ALA A 458 -3.36 -11.76 25.75
C ALA A 458 -2.56 -12.32 26.93
N SER A 459 -1.85 -13.43 26.68
CA SER A 459 -0.83 -13.93 27.60
C SER A 459 0.39 -13.03 27.48
N VAL A 460 0.90 -12.52 28.60
CA VAL A 460 2.05 -11.60 28.63
C VAL A 460 3.02 -11.99 29.74
N LEU A 461 4.33 -11.82 29.49
CA LEU A 461 5.37 -12.17 30.46
C LEU A 461 5.61 -11.02 31.45
N ILE A 462 5.21 -11.21 32.71
CA ILE A 462 5.40 -10.23 33.79
C ILE A 462 6.11 -10.92 34.95
N ASN A 463 7.21 -10.33 35.45
CA ASN A 463 8.02 -10.88 36.54
C ASN A 463 8.44 -12.35 36.35
N GLY A 464 8.72 -12.76 35.10
CA GLY A 464 9.15 -14.12 34.77
C GLY A 464 8.02 -15.17 34.78
N SER A 465 6.76 -14.74 34.78
CA SER A 465 5.60 -15.63 34.66
C SER A 465 4.59 -15.10 33.66
N TYR A 466 3.99 -16.01 32.90
CA TYR A 466 2.92 -15.67 31.96
C TYR A 466 1.62 -15.42 32.71
N VAL A 467 1.03 -14.25 32.48
CA VAL A 467 -0.25 -13.85 33.06
C VAL A 467 -1.15 -13.31 31.96
N ASN A 468 -2.44 -13.63 32.03
CA ASN A 468 -3.42 -13.07 31.10
C ASN A 468 -3.70 -11.61 31.48
N ARG A 469 -3.47 -10.68 30.55
CA ARG A 469 -3.82 -9.26 30.70
C ARG A 469 -4.61 -8.76 29.51
N ASP A 470 -5.50 -7.82 29.77
CA ASP A 470 -6.18 -7.10 28.70
C ASP A 470 -5.19 -6.13 28.05
N VAL A 471 -4.99 -6.28 26.74
CA VAL A 471 -4.04 -5.48 25.95
C VAL A 471 -4.73 -4.92 24.71
N VAL A 472 -4.19 -3.81 24.22
CA VAL A 472 -4.61 -3.20 22.97
C VAL A 472 -3.94 -3.93 21.82
N HIS A 473 -4.75 -4.36 20.85
CA HIS A 473 -4.30 -4.92 19.58
C HIS A 473 -4.43 -3.89 18.47
N VAL A 474 -3.38 -3.75 17.67
CA VAL A 474 -3.40 -3.04 16.40
C VAL A 474 -3.36 -4.06 15.27
N ASP A 475 -4.21 -3.85 14.26
CA ASP A 475 -4.21 -4.65 13.04
C ASP A 475 -2.84 -4.60 12.33
N LEU A 476 -2.29 -5.76 11.97
CA LEU A 476 -0.97 -5.85 11.31
C LEU A 476 -0.91 -5.01 10.04
N VAL A 477 -1.93 -5.07 9.19
CA VAL A 477 -1.93 -4.35 7.91
C VAL A 477 -1.98 -2.84 8.15
N TYR A 478 -2.76 -2.38 9.12
CA TYR A 478 -2.78 -0.99 9.57
C TYR A 478 -1.42 -0.54 10.12
N PHE A 479 -0.79 -1.35 10.98
CA PHE A 479 0.51 -1.05 11.56
C PHE A 479 1.56 -0.83 10.46
N LEU A 480 1.65 -1.75 9.50
CA LEU A 480 2.61 -1.66 8.41
C LEU A 480 2.28 -0.50 7.45
N ASN A 481 1.03 -0.39 7.00
CA ASN A 481 0.63 0.55 5.95
C ASN A 481 0.48 2.00 6.42
N ARG A 482 -0.02 2.22 7.64
CA ARG A 482 -0.40 3.54 8.14
C ARG A 482 0.55 4.08 9.20
N ILE A 483 1.03 3.23 10.10
CA ILE A 483 1.95 3.64 11.17
C ILE A 483 3.38 3.67 10.66
N LEU A 484 3.88 2.56 10.10
CA LEU A 484 5.25 2.49 9.58
C LEU A 484 5.37 3.12 8.19
N LYS A 485 4.32 3.03 7.37
CA LYS A 485 4.28 3.55 5.98
C LYS A 485 5.39 2.98 5.10
N ILE A 486 5.74 1.72 5.32
CA ILE A 486 6.74 0.98 4.54
C ILE A 486 6.00 -0.07 3.71
N LYS A 487 6.47 -0.28 2.47
CA LYS A 487 5.91 -1.26 1.54
C LYS A 487 6.74 -2.51 1.38
N THR A 488 8.03 -2.45 1.71
CA THR A 488 8.94 -3.58 1.58
C THR A 488 9.69 -3.76 2.88
N TYR A 489 9.49 -4.93 3.47
CA TYR A 489 10.12 -5.35 4.70
C TYR A 489 10.99 -6.56 4.40
N ASP A 490 12.22 -6.52 4.90
CA ASP A 490 13.13 -7.64 4.72
C ASP A 490 12.75 -8.77 5.64
N ASN A 491 12.54 -8.46 6.91
CA ASN A 491 12.26 -9.44 7.96
C ASN A 491 11.01 -9.07 8.75
N ILE A 492 10.23 -10.08 9.13
CA ILE A 492 9.26 -10.01 10.22
C ILE A 492 9.44 -11.19 11.17
N TRP A 493 9.61 -10.91 12.46
CA TRP A 493 9.72 -11.92 13.51
C TRP A 493 8.44 -11.88 14.33
N LEU A 494 7.76 -13.01 14.42
CA LEU A 494 6.41 -13.16 14.94
C LEU A 494 6.41 -14.17 16.09
N ASP A 495 6.23 -13.64 17.28
CA ASP A 495 5.96 -14.38 18.51
C ASP A 495 4.82 -13.63 19.23
N ALA A 496 3.57 -14.01 18.98
CA ALA A 496 2.41 -13.24 19.41
C ALA A 496 1.54 -14.00 20.42
N GLU A 497 2.13 -14.96 21.15
CA GLU A 497 1.51 -15.69 22.25
C GLU A 497 0.11 -16.25 21.92
N GLY A 498 -0.04 -16.79 20.69
CA GLY A 498 -1.29 -17.37 20.21
C GLY A 498 -2.18 -16.45 19.38
N ALA A 499 -1.82 -15.18 19.19
CA ALA A 499 -2.48 -14.26 18.26
C ALA A 499 -2.07 -14.51 16.80
N GLU A 500 -1.07 -15.35 16.53
CA GLU A 500 -0.56 -15.64 15.18
C GLU A 500 -1.62 -16.31 14.31
N TYR A 501 -2.52 -17.08 14.91
CA TYR A 501 -3.64 -17.73 14.21
C TYR A 501 -4.57 -16.75 13.49
N GLY A 502 -4.70 -15.52 14.03
CA GLY A 502 -5.47 -14.46 13.39
C GLY A 502 -4.72 -13.76 12.25
N LEU A 503 -3.45 -14.12 12.00
CA LEU A 503 -2.61 -13.52 10.95
C LEU A 503 -2.43 -14.43 9.73
N PHE A 504 -2.88 -15.68 9.78
CA PHE A 504 -2.55 -16.69 8.77
C PHE A 504 -3.03 -16.31 7.35
N ASP A 505 -4.26 -15.82 7.24
CA ASP A 505 -4.87 -15.43 5.95
C ASP A 505 -4.27 -14.14 5.36
N ILE A 506 -3.68 -13.31 6.21
CA ILE A 506 -3.03 -12.05 5.82
C ILE A 506 -1.84 -12.29 4.88
N PHE A 507 -1.18 -13.46 4.98
CA PHE A 507 -0.01 -13.84 4.19
C PHE A 507 -0.32 -14.60 2.88
N PHE A 508 -1.58 -14.92 2.61
CA PHE A 508 -1.99 -15.61 1.38
C PHE A 508 -1.89 -14.71 0.14
N LYS A 509 -1.84 -15.32 -1.04
CA LYS A 509 -1.94 -14.59 -2.32
C LYS A 509 -3.29 -13.89 -2.42
N SER A 510 -3.26 -12.62 -2.83
CA SER A 510 -4.44 -11.73 -2.81
C SER A 510 -5.00 -11.49 -1.40
N GLY A 511 -4.24 -11.82 -0.34
CA GLY A 511 -4.59 -11.50 1.03
C GLY A 511 -4.44 -9.99 1.31
N ARG A 512 -4.73 -9.60 2.55
CA ARG A 512 -4.79 -8.18 2.95
C ARG A 512 -3.45 -7.44 2.80
N LEU A 513 -2.30 -8.13 2.83
CA LEU A 513 -1.00 -7.52 2.52
C LEU A 513 -0.85 -7.22 1.03
N ASP A 514 -1.23 -8.15 0.17
CA ASP A 514 -1.13 -8.02 -1.30
C ASP A 514 -2.03 -6.90 -1.81
N GLU A 515 -3.25 -6.80 -1.30
CA GLU A 515 -4.18 -5.70 -1.61
C GLU A 515 -3.58 -4.32 -1.31
N LYS A 516 -2.64 -4.24 -0.37
CA LYS A 516 -1.94 -3.01 0.02
C LYS A 516 -0.54 -2.90 -0.59
N GLY A 517 -0.11 -3.87 -1.40
CA GLY A 517 1.24 -3.91 -1.98
C GLY A 517 2.33 -3.97 -0.91
N ILE A 518 2.11 -4.70 0.19
CA ILE A 518 3.10 -4.89 1.25
C ILE A 518 3.83 -6.21 1.02
N ARG A 519 5.16 -6.14 0.96
CA ARG A 519 6.07 -7.27 0.71
C ARG A 519 6.87 -7.60 1.97
N PHE A 520 6.90 -8.89 2.32
CA PHE A 520 7.88 -9.48 3.25
C PHE A 520 8.78 -10.45 2.51
N CYS A 521 10.09 -10.35 2.69
CA CYS A 521 11.04 -11.27 2.09
C CYS A 521 11.34 -12.50 2.94
N GLN A 522 11.44 -12.35 4.24
CA GLN A 522 11.68 -13.45 5.16
C GLN A 522 10.94 -13.25 6.48
N MET A 523 10.63 -14.36 7.14
CA MET A 523 9.87 -14.38 8.37
C MET A 523 10.41 -15.44 9.31
N SER A 524 10.54 -15.09 10.60
CA SER A 524 10.69 -16.06 11.68
C SER A 524 9.34 -16.12 12.39
N LEU A 525 8.71 -17.29 12.43
CA LEU A 525 7.36 -17.46 12.96
C LEU A 525 7.36 -18.53 14.05
N GLU A 526 6.90 -18.16 15.24
CA GLU A 526 6.54 -19.10 16.29
C GLU A 526 5.01 -19.26 16.35
N VAL A 527 4.53 -20.48 16.12
CA VAL A 527 3.11 -20.83 16.25
C VAL A 527 2.89 -21.55 17.57
N HIS A 528 2.24 -20.87 18.51
CA HIS A 528 1.95 -21.39 19.85
C HIS A 528 1.08 -22.64 19.83
N GLN A 529 1.15 -23.43 20.92
CA GLN A 529 0.54 -24.76 20.99
C GLN A 529 -0.97 -24.73 20.65
N PRO A 530 -1.44 -25.47 19.63
CA PRO A 530 -2.81 -25.40 19.18
C PRO A 530 -3.77 -26.27 19.99
N ASN A 531 -5.00 -25.79 20.15
CA ASN A 531 -6.17 -26.64 20.38
C ASN A 531 -6.70 -27.22 19.05
N GLU A 532 -7.73 -28.07 19.07
CA GLU A 532 -8.21 -28.74 17.85
C GLU A 532 -8.59 -27.76 16.71
N PRO A 533 -9.39 -26.68 16.93
CA PRO A 533 -9.66 -25.67 15.90
C PRO A 533 -8.39 -25.03 15.31
N LYS A 534 -7.43 -24.71 16.17
CA LYS A 534 -6.17 -24.10 15.77
C LYS A 534 -5.29 -25.03 14.95
N LYS A 535 -5.31 -26.35 15.21
CA LYS A 535 -4.63 -27.35 14.35
C LYS A 535 -5.20 -27.36 12.94
N MET A 536 -6.54 -27.24 12.80
CA MET A 536 -7.18 -27.13 11.49
C MET A 536 -6.76 -25.86 10.75
N GLN A 537 -6.74 -24.72 11.44
CA GLN A 537 -6.26 -23.45 10.87
C GLN A 537 -4.80 -23.51 10.42
N PHE A 538 -3.94 -24.10 11.25
CA PHE A 538 -2.53 -24.30 10.91
C PHE A 538 -2.37 -25.16 9.66
N MET A 539 -3.07 -26.30 9.62
CA MET A 539 -3.04 -27.21 8.47
C MET A 539 -3.53 -26.51 7.19
N GLU A 540 -4.59 -25.73 7.26
CA GLU A 540 -5.12 -24.94 6.15
C GLU A 540 -4.11 -23.89 5.67
N MET A 541 -3.49 -23.14 6.58
CA MET A 541 -2.45 -22.16 6.27
C MET A 541 -1.29 -22.81 5.50
N ILE A 542 -0.71 -23.88 6.05
CA ILE A 542 0.45 -24.55 5.46
C ILE A 542 0.12 -25.08 4.06
N LYS A 543 -1.02 -25.75 3.89
CA LYS A 543 -1.46 -26.26 2.58
C LYS A 543 -1.65 -25.13 1.58
N THR A 544 -2.24 -24.02 2.00
CA THR A 544 -2.48 -22.86 1.14
C THR A 544 -1.18 -22.23 0.69
N ILE A 545 -0.25 -21.93 1.60
CA ILE A 545 1.05 -21.34 1.27
C ILE A 545 1.88 -22.24 0.34
N ILE A 546 1.90 -23.56 0.59
CA ILE A 546 2.60 -24.52 -0.26
C ILE A 546 1.97 -24.59 -1.67
N LYS A 547 0.64 -24.55 -1.75
CA LYS A 547 -0.08 -24.54 -3.04
C LYS A 547 0.20 -23.27 -3.84
N GLU A 548 0.33 -22.13 -3.17
CA GLU A 548 0.59 -20.82 -3.78
C GLU A 548 2.02 -20.63 -4.28
N ASP A 549 2.94 -21.53 -3.90
CA ASP A 549 4.37 -21.46 -4.21
C ASP A 549 5.01 -20.12 -3.78
N ARG A 550 4.53 -19.53 -2.68
CA ARG A 550 4.94 -18.19 -2.25
C ARG A 550 6.10 -18.21 -1.26
N TYR A 551 5.90 -18.90 -0.13
CA TYR A 551 6.89 -19.01 0.94
C TYR A 551 7.39 -20.44 1.08
N ALA A 552 8.70 -20.61 1.18
CA ALA A 552 9.32 -21.87 1.58
C ALA A 552 9.56 -21.86 3.08
N MET A 553 9.31 -22.98 3.76
CA MET A 553 9.40 -23.11 5.22
C MET A 553 10.55 -24.06 5.59
N HIS A 554 11.50 -23.60 6.39
CA HIS A 554 12.73 -24.34 6.68
C HIS A 554 13.05 -24.36 8.16
N LYS A 555 13.88 -25.33 8.56
CA LYS A 555 14.42 -25.48 9.93
C LYS A 555 13.31 -25.51 10.99
N ASN A 556 12.19 -26.17 10.69
CA ASN A 556 11.04 -26.24 11.57
C ASN A 556 11.35 -27.02 12.87
N ARG A 557 10.94 -26.52 14.03
CA ARG A 557 11.13 -27.18 15.32
C ARG A 557 9.83 -27.18 16.11
N ASN A 558 9.38 -28.38 16.48
CA ASN A 558 8.22 -28.60 17.33
C ASN A 558 8.68 -28.86 18.77
N VAL A 559 8.61 -27.84 19.62
CA VAL A 559 8.97 -27.90 21.06
C VAL A 559 7.73 -27.82 21.96
N GLY A 560 6.56 -28.16 21.41
CA GLY A 560 5.24 -27.79 21.96
C GLY A 560 4.65 -26.59 21.22
N HIS A 561 5.51 -25.69 20.75
CA HIS A 561 5.25 -24.65 19.77
C HIS A 561 5.97 -24.99 18.46
N MET A 562 5.47 -24.50 17.33
CA MET A 562 6.08 -24.72 16.03
C MET A 562 6.85 -23.46 15.60
N ARG A 563 8.17 -23.53 15.69
CA ARG A 563 9.08 -22.46 15.24
C ARG A 563 9.53 -22.75 13.81
N MET A 564 9.48 -21.75 12.93
CA MET A 564 9.78 -21.92 11.51
C MET A 564 10.36 -20.66 10.86
N PHE A 565 11.25 -20.87 9.89
CA PHE A 565 11.76 -19.81 9.02
C PHE A 565 11.07 -19.86 7.67
N LEU A 566 10.53 -18.74 7.21
CA LEU A 566 9.87 -18.61 5.91
C LEU A 566 10.66 -17.67 5.00
N PHE A 567 10.80 -18.02 3.74
CA PHE A 567 11.38 -17.16 2.71
C PHE A 567 10.46 -17.01 1.50
N ASN A 568 10.20 -15.78 1.07
CA ASN A 568 9.38 -15.46 -0.10
C ASN A 568 10.19 -15.69 -1.38
N PHE A 569 10.06 -16.88 -1.96
CA PHE A 569 10.81 -17.26 -3.15
C PHE A 569 10.07 -17.01 -4.45
N GLU A 570 8.81 -16.60 -4.37
CA GLU A 570 8.05 -16.16 -5.53
C GLU A 570 8.39 -14.73 -5.94
N ASP A 571 8.68 -13.89 -4.96
CA ASP A 571 8.98 -12.48 -5.19
C ASP A 571 10.42 -12.28 -5.68
N ALA A 572 10.55 -11.74 -6.90
CA ALA A 572 11.83 -11.54 -7.56
C ALA A 572 12.73 -10.50 -6.87
N TYR A 573 12.16 -9.52 -6.15
CA TYR A 573 12.97 -8.62 -5.32
C TYR A 573 13.63 -9.41 -4.19
N CYS A 574 12.88 -10.26 -3.49
CA CYS A 574 13.39 -11.03 -2.36
C CYS A 574 14.48 -12.02 -2.79
N VAL A 575 14.24 -12.76 -3.88
CA VAL A 575 15.24 -13.68 -4.44
C VAL A 575 16.51 -12.96 -4.86
N ARG A 576 16.41 -11.82 -5.57
CA ARG A 576 17.59 -11.04 -5.98
C ARG A 576 18.36 -10.47 -4.80
N LYS A 577 17.65 -10.02 -3.77
CA LYS A 577 18.26 -9.39 -2.59
C LYS A 577 19.00 -10.40 -1.73
N PHE A 578 18.46 -11.60 -1.52
CA PHE A 578 18.99 -12.55 -0.53
C PHE A 578 19.71 -13.77 -1.11
N LEU A 579 19.59 -14.06 -2.40
CA LEU A 579 20.24 -15.24 -3.00
C LEU A 579 21.32 -14.84 -4.00
N PRO A 580 22.47 -15.53 -4.05
CA PRO A 580 23.49 -15.28 -5.07
C PRO A 580 23.00 -15.74 -6.45
N LYS A 581 23.47 -15.07 -7.51
CA LYS A 581 23.13 -15.42 -8.91
C LYS A 581 23.41 -16.89 -9.26
N SER A 582 24.39 -17.51 -8.63
CA SER A 582 24.71 -18.94 -8.80
C SER A 582 23.55 -19.87 -8.39
N LEU A 583 22.69 -19.45 -7.45
CA LEU A 583 21.49 -20.18 -7.03
C LEU A 583 20.24 -19.79 -7.81
N GLN A 584 20.26 -18.63 -8.50
CA GLN A 584 19.14 -18.11 -9.31
C GLN A 584 19.15 -18.61 -10.77
N ASN A 585 20.21 -19.28 -11.21
CA ASN A 585 20.33 -19.76 -12.57
C ASN A 585 19.44 -20.98 -12.81
N ASP A 586 18.48 -20.83 -13.71
CA ASP A 586 17.63 -21.85 -14.33
C ASP A 586 18.40 -22.89 -15.18
N GLY A 587 19.72 -22.81 -15.19
CA GLY A 587 20.61 -23.60 -16.06
C GLY A 587 20.56 -23.15 -17.53
N LEU A 588 19.83 -22.07 -17.86
CA LEU A 588 19.67 -21.59 -19.23
C LEU A 588 20.68 -20.49 -19.55
N THR A 589 21.34 -20.65 -20.68
CA THR A 589 22.17 -19.61 -21.30
C THR A 589 21.32 -18.41 -21.73
N GLU A 590 21.93 -17.22 -21.88
CA GLU A 590 21.23 -16.04 -22.42
C GLU A 590 20.55 -16.32 -23.78
N THR A 591 21.20 -17.11 -24.63
CA THR A 591 20.63 -17.62 -25.88
C THR A 591 19.30 -18.36 -25.64
N GLN A 592 19.26 -19.29 -24.68
CA GLN A 592 18.05 -20.05 -24.34
C GLN A 592 16.95 -19.16 -23.73
N LYS A 593 17.32 -18.12 -22.97
CA LYS A 593 16.34 -17.14 -22.45
C LYS A 593 15.70 -16.33 -23.57
N LYS A 594 16.51 -15.83 -24.52
CA LYS A 594 16.00 -15.10 -25.69
C LYS A 594 15.16 -15.99 -26.61
N GLN A 595 15.54 -17.26 -26.80
CA GLN A 595 14.72 -18.22 -27.55
C GLN A 595 13.33 -18.40 -26.95
N LYS A 596 13.23 -18.50 -25.62
CA LYS A 596 11.93 -18.59 -24.94
C LYS A 596 11.03 -17.38 -25.17
N ILE A 597 11.61 -16.18 -25.29
CA ILE A 597 10.85 -14.96 -25.64
C ILE A 597 10.21 -15.12 -27.02
N PHE A 598 10.94 -15.62 -28.01
CA PHE A 598 10.39 -15.86 -29.36
C PHE A 598 9.34 -16.97 -29.40
N GLU A 599 9.53 -18.04 -28.64
CA GLU A 599 8.57 -19.14 -28.50
C GLU A 599 7.26 -18.64 -27.87
N GLY A 600 7.35 -17.95 -26.73
CA GLY A 600 6.20 -17.34 -26.05
C GLY A 600 5.50 -16.30 -26.92
N TRP A 601 6.26 -15.50 -27.66
CA TRP A 601 5.71 -14.51 -28.59
C TRP A 601 4.90 -15.18 -29.69
N SER A 602 5.39 -16.29 -30.24
CA SER A 602 4.69 -17.02 -31.30
C SER A 602 3.41 -17.68 -30.78
N ASP A 603 3.42 -18.22 -29.56
CA ASP A 603 2.22 -18.76 -28.91
C ASP A 603 1.17 -17.67 -28.65
N CYS A 604 1.59 -16.50 -28.19
CA CYS A 604 0.73 -15.33 -28.05
C CYS A 604 0.16 -14.91 -29.41
N ALA A 605 1.02 -14.73 -30.42
CA ALA A 605 0.63 -14.25 -31.73
C ALA A 605 -0.35 -15.21 -32.41
N GLN A 606 -0.12 -16.52 -32.33
CA GLN A 606 -1.05 -17.52 -32.85
C GLN A 606 -2.45 -17.32 -32.25
N LYS A 607 -2.55 -17.24 -30.92
CA LYS A 607 -3.83 -17.05 -30.22
C LYS A 607 -4.50 -15.72 -30.59
N GLN A 608 -3.76 -14.63 -30.64
CA GLN A 608 -4.30 -13.30 -30.95
C GLN A 608 -4.78 -13.22 -32.40
N LEU A 609 -3.95 -13.65 -33.35
CA LEU A 609 -4.24 -13.56 -34.78
C LEU A 609 -5.40 -14.48 -35.20
N ASP A 610 -5.57 -15.63 -34.56
CA ASP A 610 -6.68 -16.55 -34.85
C ASP A 610 -8.07 -16.01 -34.45
N THR A 611 -8.13 -14.93 -33.67
CA THR A 611 -9.40 -14.30 -33.26
C THR A 611 -10.15 -13.68 -34.44
N TYR A 612 -9.46 -13.29 -35.52
CA TYR A 612 -10.06 -12.59 -36.66
C TYR A 612 -10.10 -13.48 -37.91
N ASN A 613 -11.28 -13.56 -38.53
CA ASN A 613 -11.49 -14.30 -39.78
C ASN A 613 -11.76 -13.38 -40.99
N ASN A 614 -12.00 -12.08 -40.74
CA ASN A 614 -12.19 -11.07 -41.77
C ASN A 614 -10.87 -10.35 -42.06
N ALA A 615 -10.47 -10.30 -43.34
CA ALA A 615 -9.19 -9.73 -43.75
C ALA A 615 -9.08 -8.20 -43.54
N GLU A 616 -10.19 -7.46 -43.63
CA GLU A 616 -10.23 -6.02 -43.42
C GLU A 616 -10.00 -5.68 -41.94
N GLU A 617 -10.73 -6.36 -41.06
CA GLU A 617 -10.58 -6.22 -39.61
C GLU A 617 -9.21 -6.70 -39.15
N PHE A 618 -8.73 -7.82 -39.70
CA PHE A 618 -7.39 -8.34 -39.43
C PHE A 618 -6.32 -7.30 -39.76
N TRP A 619 -6.41 -6.66 -40.93
CA TRP A 619 -5.45 -5.64 -41.36
C TRP A 619 -5.36 -4.48 -40.37
N LEU A 620 -6.51 -3.94 -39.93
CA LEU A 620 -6.57 -2.83 -38.99
C LEU A 620 -6.09 -3.20 -37.58
N ASN A 621 -6.28 -4.45 -37.17
CA ASN A 621 -5.94 -4.91 -35.83
C ASN A 621 -4.60 -5.65 -35.74
N PHE A 622 -3.91 -5.92 -36.84
CA PHE A 622 -2.66 -6.69 -36.81
C PHE A 622 -1.62 -6.07 -35.87
N ALA A 623 -1.31 -4.77 -36.04
CA ALA A 623 -0.32 -4.08 -35.23
C ALA A 623 -0.64 -4.04 -33.72
N PRO A 624 -1.88 -3.70 -33.27
CA PRO A 624 -2.18 -3.77 -31.84
C PRO A 624 -2.17 -5.21 -31.29
N LEU A 625 -2.54 -6.22 -32.08
CA LEU A 625 -2.51 -7.62 -31.64
C LEU A 625 -1.07 -8.13 -31.43
N THR A 626 -0.17 -7.88 -32.38
CA THR A 626 1.25 -8.26 -32.24
C THR A 626 1.96 -7.38 -31.22
N GLY A 627 1.61 -6.09 -31.12
CA GLY A 627 2.10 -5.19 -30.08
C GLY A 627 1.75 -5.62 -28.66
N ASN A 628 0.58 -6.24 -28.46
CA ASN A 628 0.24 -6.86 -27.18
C ASN A 628 1.18 -8.05 -26.85
N CYS A 629 1.54 -8.86 -27.85
CA CYS A 629 2.51 -9.94 -27.68
C CYS A 629 3.93 -9.43 -27.43
N ASP A 630 4.35 -8.38 -28.12
CA ASP A 630 5.62 -7.69 -27.87
C ASP A 630 5.74 -7.27 -26.40
N TYR A 631 4.66 -6.68 -25.85
CA TYR A 631 4.58 -6.25 -24.46
C TYR A 631 4.62 -7.44 -23.49
N ASN A 632 3.75 -8.44 -23.69
CA ASN A 632 3.61 -9.58 -22.77
C ASN A 632 4.90 -10.39 -22.65
N GLU A 633 5.64 -10.54 -23.75
CA GLU A 633 6.86 -11.35 -23.78
C GLU A 633 8.14 -10.56 -23.51
N ASN A 634 8.01 -9.26 -23.22
CA ASN A 634 9.13 -8.36 -22.90
C ASN A 634 10.24 -8.37 -23.96
N ILE A 635 9.88 -8.15 -25.23
CA ILE A 635 10.82 -8.22 -26.35
C ILE A 635 11.99 -7.23 -26.24
N GLU A 636 11.90 -6.21 -25.37
CA GLU A 636 13.00 -5.30 -25.04
C GLU A 636 14.26 -6.04 -24.56
N LYS A 637 14.09 -7.21 -23.93
CA LYS A 637 15.19 -8.06 -23.47
C LYS A 637 15.97 -8.72 -24.62
N LEU A 638 15.47 -8.67 -25.85
CA LEU A 638 16.17 -9.18 -27.03
C LEU A 638 17.34 -8.29 -27.45
N GLY A 639 17.38 -7.02 -27.00
CA GLY A 639 18.42 -6.06 -27.39
C GLY A 639 18.22 -5.51 -28.80
N LEU A 640 16.96 -5.22 -29.17
CA LEU A 640 16.59 -4.60 -30.44
C LEU A 640 17.20 -3.20 -30.55
N VAL A 641 17.76 -2.90 -31.72
CA VAL A 641 18.28 -1.58 -32.09
C VAL A 641 17.29 -0.92 -33.03
N ALA A 642 16.87 0.30 -32.67
CA ALA A 642 16.04 1.14 -33.52
C ALA A 642 16.92 1.95 -34.50
N LEU A 643 16.58 1.89 -35.78
CA LEU A 643 17.30 2.51 -36.88
C LEU A 643 16.35 3.47 -37.60
N ASN A 644 16.42 4.74 -37.21
CA ASN A 644 15.52 5.76 -37.75
C ASN A 644 15.97 6.19 -39.16
N ASN A 645 15.02 6.34 -40.07
CA ASN A 645 15.17 7.12 -41.28
C ASN A 645 14.20 8.33 -41.23
N ASN A 646 13.96 9.03 -42.34
CA ASN A 646 13.12 10.22 -42.34
C ASN A 646 11.61 9.95 -42.16
N ASP A 647 11.12 8.74 -42.43
CA ASP A 647 9.69 8.43 -42.50
C ASP A 647 9.25 7.17 -41.73
N GLU A 648 10.19 6.40 -41.19
CA GLU A 648 9.99 5.15 -40.44
C GLU A 648 11.13 4.81 -39.46
N VAL A 649 10.89 3.77 -38.67
CA VAL A 649 11.89 3.15 -37.80
C VAL A 649 12.03 1.69 -38.20
N LYS A 650 13.23 1.29 -38.60
CA LYS A 650 13.58 -0.11 -38.83
C LYS A 650 14.23 -0.69 -37.58
N TYR A 651 14.14 -2.00 -37.40
CA TYR A 651 14.73 -2.68 -36.25
C TYR A 651 15.76 -3.72 -36.66
N ALA A 652 16.73 -3.98 -35.78
CA ALA A 652 17.72 -5.04 -35.96
C ALA A 652 18.17 -5.61 -34.61
N ILE A 653 18.60 -6.86 -34.59
CA ILE A 653 19.40 -7.45 -33.51
C ILE A 653 20.85 -7.51 -34.02
N LEU A 654 21.79 -6.94 -33.27
CA LEU A 654 23.19 -6.95 -33.70
C LEU A 654 23.86 -8.30 -33.35
N PRO A 655 24.88 -8.74 -34.11
CA PRO A 655 25.58 -9.99 -33.82
C PRO A 655 26.08 -10.07 -32.38
N SER A 656 26.13 -11.28 -31.84
CA SER A 656 26.63 -11.55 -30.49
C SER A 656 28.07 -11.07 -30.33
N ASP A 657 28.36 -10.34 -29.25
CA ASP A 657 29.71 -9.85 -28.93
C ASP A 657 30.74 -10.99 -28.73
N ARG A 658 30.27 -12.24 -28.61
CA ARG A 658 31.11 -13.44 -28.56
C ARG A 658 31.76 -13.75 -29.91
N LEU A 659 31.11 -13.35 -31.00
CA LEU A 659 31.64 -13.46 -32.34
C LEU A 659 32.49 -12.22 -32.62
N LYS A 660 33.70 -12.42 -33.13
CA LYS A 660 34.58 -11.30 -33.52
C LYS A 660 34.73 -11.29 -35.03
N ASN A 661 34.73 -10.08 -35.62
CA ASN A 661 35.04 -9.85 -37.03
C ASN A 661 34.14 -10.61 -38.02
N THR A 662 32.85 -10.79 -37.69
CA THR A 662 31.91 -11.37 -38.66
C THR A 662 31.55 -10.36 -39.75
N THR A 663 31.42 -10.85 -40.97
CA THR A 663 30.85 -10.08 -42.09
C THR A 663 29.39 -10.47 -42.27
N ASN A 664 28.52 -9.46 -42.30
CA ASN A 664 27.08 -9.63 -42.48
C ASN A 664 26.67 -9.41 -43.93
N THR A 665 25.67 -10.13 -44.42
CA THR A 665 25.11 -9.95 -45.77
C THR A 665 23.80 -9.16 -45.67
N PHE A 666 23.75 -8.00 -46.33
CA PHE A 666 22.64 -7.07 -46.22
C PHE A 666 22.04 -6.82 -47.60
N VAL A 667 20.75 -7.11 -47.76
CA VAL A 667 20.02 -6.97 -49.02
C VAL A 667 18.85 -6.00 -48.83
N THR A 668 18.84 -4.89 -49.55
CA THR A 668 17.70 -3.95 -49.60
C THR A 668 17.01 -4.05 -50.96
N LEU A 669 15.70 -4.24 -50.96
CA LEU A 669 14.85 -4.27 -52.15
C LEU A 669 13.87 -3.10 -52.05
N GLY A 670 14.00 -2.14 -52.97
CA GLY A 670 13.37 -0.82 -52.87
C GLY A 670 14.16 0.09 -51.95
N ILE A 671 15.15 0.79 -52.50
CA ILE A 671 16.06 1.63 -51.72
C ILE A 671 15.42 2.99 -51.41
N GLY A 672 14.63 3.51 -52.35
CA GLY A 672 14.07 4.86 -52.22
C GLY A 672 15.15 5.95 -52.23
N LYS A 673 14.85 7.08 -51.57
CA LYS A 673 15.72 8.28 -51.55
C LYS A 673 16.43 8.50 -50.21
N ASP A 674 16.31 7.55 -49.29
CA ASP A 674 16.87 7.66 -47.95
C ASP A 674 17.56 6.35 -47.55
N ILE A 675 18.86 6.43 -47.26
CA ILE A 675 19.67 5.28 -46.80
C ILE A 675 20.23 5.50 -45.38
N SER A 676 19.58 6.37 -44.60
CA SER A 676 20.06 6.77 -43.27
C SER A 676 20.05 5.60 -42.30
N ALA A 677 19.02 4.74 -42.39
CA ALA A 677 18.93 3.53 -41.57
C ALA A 677 20.02 2.50 -41.93
N GLU A 678 20.33 2.30 -43.21
CA GLU A 678 21.42 1.40 -43.65
C GLU A 678 22.79 1.91 -43.20
N LYS A 679 23.02 3.22 -43.31
CA LYS A 679 24.25 3.88 -42.81
C LYS A 679 24.37 3.70 -41.30
N LEU A 680 23.28 3.94 -40.55
CA LEU A 680 23.27 3.79 -39.11
C LEU A 680 23.53 2.33 -38.70
N PHE A 681 22.95 1.36 -39.41
CA PHE A 681 23.20 -0.06 -39.18
C PHE A 681 24.69 -0.42 -39.39
N ARG A 682 25.30 0.05 -40.49
CA ARG A 682 26.74 -0.11 -40.73
C ARG A 682 27.55 0.45 -39.57
N ASP A 683 27.27 1.68 -39.16
CA ASP A 683 28.02 2.36 -38.10
C ASP A 683 27.88 1.62 -36.76
N GLU A 684 26.71 1.08 -36.43
CA GLU A 684 26.50 0.25 -35.23
C GLU A 684 27.25 -1.10 -35.28
N LEU A 685 27.35 -1.72 -36.46
CA LEU A 685 28.17 -2.93 -36.64
C LEU A 685 29.67 -2.63 -36.50
N GLU A 686 30.15 -1.55 -37.14
CA GLU A 686 31.56 -1.16 -37.11
C GLU A 686 32.02 -0.82 -35.69
N LYS A 687 31.19 -0.13 -34.90
CA LYS A 687 31.44 0.11 -33.46
C LYS A 687 31.69 -1.16 -32.66
N ARG A 688 31.10 -2.29 -33.10
CA ARG A 688 31.23 -3.61 -32.46
C ARG A 688 32.31 -4.49 -33.11
N GLY A 689 33.05 -3.97 -34.09
CA GLY A 689 34.10 -4.72 -34.78
C GLY A 689 33.59 -5.71 -35.83
N HIS A 690 32.37 -5.50 -36.34
CA HIS A 690 31.78 -6.29 -37.42
C HIS A 690 31.76 -5.49 -38.73
N THR A 691 31.61 -6.19 -39.86
CA THR A 691 31.46 -5.57 -41.18
C THR A 691 30.18 -6.06 -41.85
N ALA A 692 29.77 -5.40 -42.94
CA ALA A 692 28.65 -5.85 -43.77
C ALA A 692 28.92 -5.62 -45.26
N LYS A 693 28.42 -6.52 -46.10
CA LYS A 693 28.34 -6.37 -47.55
C LYS A 693 26.91 -6.00 -47.93
N PHE A 694 26.74 -4.78 -48.43
CA PHE A 694 25.45 -4.25 -48.83
C PHE A 694 25.18 -4.48 -50.32
N TYR A 695 23.99 -4.99 -50.63
CA TYR A 695 23.46 -5.18 -51.97
C TYR A 695 22.08 -4.53 -52.03
N GLY A 696 21.82 -3.70 -53.02
CA GLY A 696 20.59 -2.94 -53.11
C GLY A 696 20.03 -2.96 -54.51
N ALA A 697 18.75 -3.26 -54.66
CA ALA A 697 18.09 -3.30 -55.95
C ALA A 697 16.93 -2.30 -55.99
N ASP A 698 16.94 -1.43 -56.99
CA ASP A 698 15.91 -0.42 -57.23
C ASP A 698 15.83 -0.14 -58.74
N PRO A 699 14.64 -0.01 -59.34
CA PRO A 699 14.53 0.28 -60.77
C PRO A 699 14.88 1.73 -61.15
N ILE A 700 14.98 2.66 -60.19
CA ILE A 700 15.25 4.08 -60.44
C ILE A 700 16.72 4.39 -60.20
N SER A 701 17.50 4.46 -61.28
CA SER A 701 18.94 4.74 -61.17
C SER A 701 19.26 6.19 -60.84
N GLU A 702 18.45 7.14 -61.32
CA GLU A 702 18.70 8.56 -61.14
C GLU A 702 18.68 8.94 -59.65
N GLY A 703 19.84 9.27 -59.10
CA GLY A 703 20.06 9.59 -57.68
C GLY A 703 20.18 8.37 -56.76
N ASN A 704 19.38 7.31 -56.92
CA ASN A 704 19.43 6.16 -55.99
C ASN A 704 20.71 5.33 -56.20
N ALA A 705 21.20 5.23 -57.45
CA ALA A 705 22.44 4.53 -57.75
C ALA A 705 23.63 5.17 -57.03
N ASP A 706 23.78 6.50 -57.14
CA ASP A 706 24.85 7.24 -56.48
C ASP A 706 24.69 7.25 -54.95
N LEU A 707 23.44 7.27 -54.47
CA LEU A 707 23.14 7.22 -53.04
C LEU A 707 23.58 5.89 -52.43
N TYR A 708 23.08 4.77 -52.96
CA TYR A 708 23.36 3.44 -52.40
C TYR A 708 24.80 2.98 -52.64
N SER A 709 25.43 3.42 -53.74
CA SER A 709 26.83 3.10 -54.04
C SER A 709 27.83 3.65 -53.01
N GLN A 710 27.40 4.55 -52.12
CA GLN A 710 28.18 5.01 -50.96
C GLN A 710 28.38 3.93 -49.89
N ILE A 711 27.53 2.90 -49.88
CA ILE A 711 27.54 1.83 -48.87
C ILE A 711 27.64 0.42 -49.46
N GLY A 712 27.21 0.20 -50.69
CA GLY A 712 27.06 -1.13 -51.26
C GLY A 712 26.99 -1.20 -52.78
N LYS A 713 26.69 -2.38 -53.31
CA LYS A 713 26.48 -2.61 -54.74
C LYS A 713 25.03 -2.36 -55.11
N TYR A 714 24.82 -1.44 -56.05
CA TYR A 714 23.51 -1.10 -56.60
C TYR A 714 23.16 -1.92 -57.85
N PHE A 715 21.89 -2.30 -57.98
CA PHE A 715 21.34 -3.02 -59.14
C PHE A 715 20.11 -2.29 -59.72
N PRO A 716 20.12 -1.91 -61.01
CA PRO A 716 19.11 -1.04 -61.63
C PRO A 716 17.86 -1.82 -62.10
N PHE A 717 17.25 -2.60 -61.21
CA PHE A 717 16.02 -3.35 -61.50
C PHE A 717 15.18 -3.55 -60.24
N ALA A 718 13.88 -3.75 -60.42
CA ALA A 718 13.01 -4.21 -59.34
C ALA A 718 13.20 -5.72 -59.12
N VAL A 719 12.92 -6.20 -57.91
CA VAL A 719 12.94 -7.63 -57.60
C VAL A 719 11.54 -8.09 -57.23
N SER A 720 11.10 -9.22 -57.77
CA SER A 720 9.76 -9.77 -57.50
C SER A 720 9.72 -11.30 -57.58
N ALA A 721 8.53 -11.89 -57.46
CA ALA A 721 8.33 -13.33 -57.58
C ALA A 721 8.57 -13.89 -59.00
N LYS A 722 8.57 -13.02 -60.03
CA LYS A 722 8.75 -13.43 -61.44
C LYS A 722 9.57 -12.41 -62.21
N ALA A 723 10.36 -12.88 -63.18
CA ALA A 723 11.04 -12.00 -64.11
C ALA A 723 10.06 -11.44 -65.16
N GLY A 724 10.31 -10.21 -65.63
CA GLY A 724 9.53 -9.60 -66.71
C GLY A 724 9.52 -8.07 -66.65
N ILE A 725 8.80 -7.44 -67.57
CA ILE A 725 8.55 -5.99 -67.54
C ILE A 725 7.11 -5.77 -67.05
N SER A 726 6.94 -4.98 -65.99
CA SER A 726 5.62 -4.70 -65.44
C SER A 726 5.54 -3.28 -64.88
N LYS A 727 4.31 -2.75 -64.73
CA LYS A 727 4.13 -1.43 -64.12
C LYS A 727 4.34 -1.50 -62.62
N ALA A 728 5.32 -0.75 -62.11
CA ALA A 728 5.55 -0.49 -60.69
C ALA A 728 5.24 0.97 -60.33
N SER A 729 4.90 1.21 -59.06
CA SER A 729 4.91 2.57 -58.51
C SER A 729 6.37 2.95 -58.25
N VAL A 730 6.80 4.11 -58.74
CA VAL A 730 8.18 4.58 -58.54
C VAL A 730 8.18 6.06 -58.18
N PHE A 731 9.06 6.46 -57.25
CA PHE A 731 9.16 7.83 -56.79
C PHE A 731 10.10 8.66 -57.67
N ILE A 732 9.55 9.58 -58.45
CA ILE A 732 10.29 10.44 -59.39
C ILE A 732 9.82 11.88 -59.21
N ASN A 733 10.76 12.82 -59.11
CA ASN A 733 10.51 14.27 -59.00
C ASN A 733 9.50 14.64 -57.89
N GLY A 734 9.58 13.97 -56.73
CA GLY A 734 8.74 14.27 -55.57
C GLY A 734 7.33 13.65 -55.60
N SER A 735 7.05 12.76 -56.54
CA SER A 735 5.74 12.08 -56.64
C SER A 735 5.86 10.63 -57.09
N TYR A 736 4.89 9.80 -56.68
CA TYR A 736 4.76 8.43 -57.14
C TYR A 736 4.09 8.36 -58.52
N VAL A 737 4.76 7.73 -59.48
CA VAL A 737 4.27 7.55 -60.85
C VAL A 737 4.34 6.09 -61.25
N ARG A 738 3.40 5.64 -62.10
CA ARG A 738 3.41 4.27 -62.64
C ARG A 738 4.35 4.20 -63.84
N ARG A 739 5.40 3.37 -63.78
CA ARG A 739 6.36 3.16 -64.87
C ARG A 739 6.55 1.67 -65.14
N ASP A 740 6.82 1.35 -66.40
CA ASP A 740 7.28 0.02 -66.77
C ASP A 740 8.70 -0.15 -66.25
N VAL A 741 8.90 -1.14 -65.39
CA VAL A 741 10.20 -1.46 -64.81
C VAL A 741 10.53 -2.91 -65.09
N THR A 742 11.82 -3.18 -65.23
CA THR A 742 12.34 -4.54 -65.33
C THR A 742 12.35 -5.18 -63.95
N HIS A 743 11.68 -6.32 -63.82
CA HIS A 743 11.71 -7.18 -62.65
C HIS A 743 12.65 -8.36 -62.88
N VAL A 744 13.49 -8.63 -61.89
CA VAL A 744 14.27 -9.85 -61.75
C VAL A 744 13.60 -10.74 -60.70
N GLU A 745 13.57 -12.04 -60.94
CA GLU A 745 13.05 -13.00 -59.96
C GLU A 745 13.95 -13.05 -58.71
N LEU A 746 13.35 -13.03 -57.52
CA LEU A 746 14.06 -13.00 -56.24
C LEU A 746 15.00 -14.20 -56.04
N LEU A 747 14.60 -15.41 -56.42
CA LEU A 747 15.47 -16.59 -56.32
C LEU A 747 16.69 -16.48 -57.24
N TYR A 748 16.47 -16.05 -58.49
CA TYR A 748 17.55 -15.84 -59.44
C TYR A 748 18.50 -14.73 -58.98
N PHE A 749 17.95 -13.63 -58.45
CA PHE A 749 18.77 -12.55 -57.91
C PHE A 749 19.68 -13.04 -56.77
N LEU A 750 19.15 -13.82 -55.83
CA LEU A 750 19.93 -14.29 -54.69
C LEU A 750 20.92 -15.40 -55.08
N ASN A 751 20.49 -16.39 -55.87
CA ASN A 751 21.32 -17.55 -56.21
C ASN A 751 22.33 -17.28 -57.31
N ASP A 752 21.93 -16.60 -58.38
CA ASP A 752 22.70 -16.53 -59.62
C ASP A 752 23.40 -15.17 -59.77
N ILE A 753 22.81 -14.09 -59.25
CA ILE A 753 23.42 -12.74 -59.34
C ILE A 753 24.27 -12.43 -58.10
N LEU A 754 23.76 -12.72 -56.90
CA LEU A 754 24.48 -12.45 -55.64
C LEU A 754 25.26 -13.65 -55.12
N GLU A 755 24.89 -14.87 -55.54
CA GLU A 755 25.47 -16.13 -55.05
C GLU A 755 25.41 -16.27 -53.52
N LEU A 756 24.29 -15.89 -52.92
CA LEU A 756 24.06 -15.91 -51.47
C LEU A 756 23.07 -17.00 -51.05
N LYS A 757 23.46 -17.80 -50.05
CA LYS A 757 22.60 -18.79 -49.38
C LYS A 757 22.20 -18.38 -47.97
N GLU A 758 23.03 -17.60 -47.30
CA GLU A 758 22.75 -17.06 -45.97
C GLU A 758 22.74 -15.53 -46.04
N ILE A 759 21.57 -14.96 -45.76
CA ILE A 759 21.33 -13.53 -45.76
C ILE A 759 21.04 -13.09 -44.33
N ASP A 760 21.85 -12.19 -43.80
CA ASP A 760 21.66 -11.69 -42.43
C ASP A 760 20.46 -10.76 -42.32
N HIS A 761 20.36 -9.81 -43.25
CA HIS A 761 19.31 -8.79 -43.24
C HIS A 761 18.68 -8.64 -44.62
N LEU A 762 17.35 -8.74 -44.68
CA LEU A 762 16.54 -8.39 -45.85
C LEU A 762 15.63 -7.21 -45.52
N TRP A 763 15.82 -6.07 -46.17
CA TRP A 763 14.91 -4.94 -46.05
C TRP A 763 14.08 -4.86 -47.32
N LEU A 764 12.76 -4.94 -47.17
CA LEU A 764 11.83 -5.16 -48.27
C LEU A 764 10.74 -4.09 -48.26
N ASP A 765 10.82 -3.21 -49.25
CA ASP A 765 9.84 -2.18 -49.58
C ASP A 765 9.63 -2.20 -51.12
N ALA A 766 8.78 -3.12 -51.58
CA ALA A 766 8.66 -3.42 -53.01
C ALA A 766 7.37 -2.90 -53.65
N GLU A 767 6.73 -1.89 -53.04
CA GLU A 767 5.59 -1.15 -53.61
C GLU A 767 4.44 -2.07 -54.11
N GLY A 768 4.15 -3.13 -53.35
CA GLY A 768 3.12 -4.12 -53.62
C GLY A 768 3.61 -5.42 -54.27
N ALA A 769 4.89 -5.55 -54.63
CA ALA A 769 5.44 -6.82 -55.12
C ALA A 769 5.69 -7.84 -53.99
N GLU A 770 5.71 -7.38 -52.73
CA GLU A 770 5.89 -8.23 -51.53
C GLU A 770 4.83 -9.34 -51.43
N TYR A 771 3.60 -9.07 -51.88
CA TYR A 771 2.52 -10.07 -51.88
C TYR A 771 2.82 -11.32 -52.70
N GLY A 772 3.63 -11.17 -53.77
CA GLY A 772 4.01 -12.29 -54.63
C GLY A 772 5.03 -13.23 -54.02
N ILE A 773 5.72 -12.80 -52.95
CA ILE A 773 6.84 -13.53 -52.35
C ILE A 773 6.59 -14.00 -50.91
N PHE A 774 5.39 -13.79 -50.36
CA PHE A 774 5.05 -14.24 -49.01
C PHE A 774 5.25 -15.74 -48.79
N ASP A 775 4.90 -16.57 -49.78
CA ASP A 775 5.04 -18.02 -49.67
C ASP A 775 6.49 -18.52 -49.74
N PHE A 776 7.44 -17.66 -50.14
CA PHE A 776 8.86 -17.99 -50.15
C PHE A 776 9.39 -18.22 -48.73
N PHE A 777 8.81 -17.55 -47.72
CA PHE A 777 9.27 -17.58 -46.33
C PHE A 777 8.70 -18.72 -45.47
N TYR A 778 7.79 -19.54 -46.01
CA TYR A 778 7.25 -20.69 -45.27
C TYR A 778 8.29 -21.81 -45.07
N ASN A 779 8.05 -22.68 -44.09
CA ASN A 779 8.86 -23.89 -43.82
C ASN A 779 8.98 -24.83 -45.01
N ASP A 780 8.06 -24.80 -45.97
CA ASP A 780 8.07 -25.56 -47.22
C ASP A 780 8.14 -24.65 -48.47
N GLY A 781 8.48 -23.38 -48.25
CA GLY A 781 8.53 -22.36 -49.27
C GLY A 781 9.73 -22.50 -50.22
N PRO A 782 9.72 -21.76 -51.34
CA PRO A 782 10.85 -21.72 -52.27
C PRO A 782 12.22 -21.44 -51.64
N PHE A 783 12.34 -20.63 -50.59
CA PHE A 783 13.66 -20.41 -49.96
C PHE A 783 14.19 -21.66 -49.27
N GLU A 784 13.35 -22.37 -48.50
CA GLU A 784 13.74 -23.64 -47.88
C GLU A 784 14.21 -24.65 -48.93
N LYS A 785 13.42 -24.82 -50.00
CA LYS A 785 13.72 -25.76 -51.09
C LYS A 785 15.04 -25.48 -51.81
N ASN A 786 15.52 -24.23 -51.76
CA ASN A 786 16.76 -23.80 -52.41
C ASN A 786 17.92 -23.57 -51.43
N GLY A 787 17.73 -23.92 -50.15
CA GLY A 787 18.74 -23.73 -49.10
C GLY A 787 19.08 -22.26 -48.85
N ILE A 788 18.11 -21.36 -49.04
CA ILE A 788 18.27 -19.92 -48.77
C ILE A 788 17.66 -19.62 -47.40
N SER A 789 18.41 -18.92 -46.56
CA SER A 789 17.96 -18.52 -45.24
C SER A 789 18.15 -17.02 -45.00
N PHE A 790 17.19 -16.43 -44.30
CA PHE A 790 17.23 -15.05 -43.83
C PHE A 790 17.23 -15.06 -42.31
N CYS A 791 18.12 -14.32 -41.67
CA CYS A 791 18.08 -14.18 -40.22
C CYS A 791 17.12 -13.10 -39.75
N GLN A 792 17.12 -11.96 -40.43
CA GLN A 792 16.33 -10.80 -40.03
C GLN A 792 15.71 -10.12 -41.23
N MET A 793 14.52 -9.54 -41.05
CA MET A 793 13.84 -8.81 -42.10
C MET A 793 13.12 -7.58 -41.57
N ASN A 794 13.22 -6.45 -42.26
CA ASN A 794 12.25 -5.37 -42.12
C ASN A 794 11.35 -5.41 -43.35
N LEU A 795 10.04 -5.51 -43.13
CA LEU A 795 9.05 -5.70 -44.18
C LEU A 795 8.03 -4.56 -44.11
N GLU A 796 7.86 -3.85 -45.22
CA GLU A 796 6.74 -2.95 -45.45
C GLU A 796 5.72 -3.62 -46.38
N VAL A 797 4.50 -3.80 -45.87
CA VAL A 797 3.37 -4.34 -46.63
C VAL A 797 2.43 -3.20 -46.99
N HIS A 798 2.38 -2.89 -48.28
CA HIS A 798 1.58 -1.79 -48.82
C HIS A 798 0.11 -2.09 -48.69
N ILE A 799 -0.72 -1.05 -48.60
CA ILE A 799 -2.17 -1.25 -48.56
C ILE A 799 -2.64 -1.83 -49.89
N GLY A 800 -3.49 -2.84 -49.81
CA GLY A 800 -3.97 -3.58 -50.98
C GLY A 800 -5.48 -3.71 -51.05
N SER A 801 -5.95 -4.32 -52.13
CA SER A 801 -7.32 -4.80 -52.28
C SER A 801 -7.68 -5.83 -51.21
N ALA A 802 -8.96 -6.22 -51.14
CA ALA A 802 -9.42 -7.25 -50.22
C ALA A 802 -8.62 -8.57 -50.37
N GLU A 803 -8.27 -8.96 -51.60
CA GLU A 803 -7.47 -10.16 -51.87
C GLU A 803 -6.06 -10.06 -51.28
N ARG A 804 -5.44 -8.87 -51.37
CA ARG A 804 -4.12 -8.59 -50.80
C ARG A 804 -4.14 -8.63 -49.28
N LYS A 805 -5.15 -8.02 -48.64
CA LYS A 805 -5.34 -8.13 -47.19
C LYS A 805 -5.55 -9.58 -46.75
N ALA A 806 -6.29 -10.37 -47.54
CA ALA A 806 -6.47 -11.79 -47.28
C ALA A 806 -5.16 -12.59 -47.44
N ALA A 807 -4.33 -12.25 -48.43
CA ALA A 807 -3.00 -12.84 -48.60
C ALA A 807 -2.08 -12.54 -47.42
N PHE A 808 -2.08 -11.30 -46.92
CA PHE A 808 -1.33 -10.92 -45.72
C PHE A 808 -1.83 -11.65 -44.46
N MET A 809 -3.15 -11.75 -44.27
CA MET A 809 -3.74 -12.51 -43.17
C MET A 809 -3.28 -13.97 -43.19
N LYS A 810 -3.31 -14.62 -44.36
CA LYS A 810 -2.84 -16.00 -44.54
C LYS A 810 -1.35 -16.12 -44.20
N PHE A 811 -0.54 -15.18 -44.68
CA PHE A 811 0.90 -15.14 -44.44
C PHE A 811 1.24 -15.01 -42.95
N ALA A 812 0.70 -13.99 -42.28
CA ALA A 812 0.97 -13.72 -40.88
C ALA A 812 0.52 -14.87 -39.95
N LYS A 813 -0.70 -15.40 -40.15
CA LYS A 813 -1.18 -16.55 -39.37
C LYS A 813 -0.28 -17.77 -39.55
N ARG A 814 0.12 -18.05 -40.79
CA ARG A 814 0.98 -19.19 -41.08
C ARG A 814 2.37 -19.05 -40.43
N LEU A 815 2.97 -17.87 -40.48
CA LEU A 815 4.25 -17.62 -39.81
C LEU A 815 4.17 -17.84 -38.28
N ALA A 816 3.10 -17.38 -37.63
CA ALA A 816 2.90 -17.58 -36.19
C ALA A 816 2.79 -19.07 -35.82
N VAL A 817 2.10 -19.86 -36.64
CA VAL A 817 1.94 -21.32 -36.44
C VAL A 817 3.25 -22.06 -36.71
N GLU A 818 3.99 -21.69 -37.75
CA GLU A 818 5.22 -22.38 -38.16
C GLU A 818 6.40 -22.15 -37.20
N LYS A 819 6.30 -21.13 -36.32
CA LYS A 819 7.34 -20.76 -35.34
C LYS A 819 8.74 -20.64 -35.93
N ARG A 820 8.83 -20.22 -37.20
CA ARG A 820 10.10 -19.93 -37.86
C ARG A 820 10.51 -18.48 -37.65
N TYR A 821 9.56 -17.56 -37.84
CA TYR A 821 9.75 -16.12 -37.73
C TYR A 821 8.83 -15.54 -36.67
N ALA A 822 9.37 -14.69 -35.79
CA ALA A 822 8.56 -13.81 -34.94
C ALA A 822 8.39 -12.46 -35.62
N MET A 823 7.19 -11.87 -35.59
CA MET A 823 6.84 -10.61 -36.29
C MET A 823 6.68 -9.46 -35.29
N LEU A 824 7.80 -8.88 -34.87
CA LEU A 824 7.88 -7.89 -33.81
C LEU A 824 7.69 -6.45 -34.32
N ARG A 825 7.41 -5.52 -33.41
CA ARG A 825 7.39 -4.06 -33.65
C ARG A 825 6.52 -3.65 -34.83
N SER A 826 5.36 -4.28 -34.94
CA SER A 826 4.42 -3.98 -36.02
C SER A 826 3.81 -2.59 -35.82
N THR A 827 3.75 -1.79 -36.88
CA THR A 827 3.10 -0.47 -36.87
C THR A 827 2.14 -0.33 -38.05
N TYR A 828 1.10 0.49 -37.86
CA TYR A 828 0.09 0.77 -38.87
C TYR A 828 0.06 2.27 -39.19
N VAL A 829 0.42 2.61 -40.42
CA VAL A 829 0.38 3.97 -41.00
C VAL A 829 -0.13 3.89 -42.43
N SER A 830 -1.34 3.33 -42.58
CA SER A 830 -1.95 2.85 -43.85
C SER A 830 -1.29 1.60 -44.43
N HIS A 831 0.03 1.49 -44.37
CA HIS A 831 0.83 0.28 -44.59
C HIS A 831 1.10 -0.43 -43.26
N ILE A 832 1.50 -1.70 -43.33
CA ILE A 832 1.96 -2.45 -42.16
C ILE A 832 3.48 -2.59 -42.27
N ARG A 833 4.20 -2.03 -41.30
CA ARG A 833 5.66 -2.18 -41.18
C ARG A 833 5.96 -3.11 -40.01
N LEU A 834 6.83 -4.10 -40.20
CA LEU A 834 7.16 -5.07 -39.15
C LEU A 834 8.61 -5.57 -39.27
N PHE A 835 9.15 -6.02 -38.14
CA PHE A 835 10.46 -6.66 -38.04
C PHE A 835 10.30 -8.17 -37.82
N LEU A 836 10.94 -8.99 -38.64
CA LEU A 836 10.94 -10.43 -38.51
C LEU A 836 12.30 -10.96 -38.10
N PHE A 837 12.33 -11.88 -37.13
CA PHE A 837 13.54 -12.61 -36.74
C PHE A 837 13.34 -14.12 -36.88
N ASN A 838 14.26 -14.80 -37.58
CA ASN A 838 14.23 -16.23 -37.83
C ASN A 838 14.83 -17.03 -36.67
N PHE A 839 14.06 -17.22 -35.61
CA PHE A 839 14.50 -18.01 -34.46
C PHE A 839 14.43 -19.53 -34.70
N GLY A 840 13.78 -19.97 -35.80
CA GLY A 840 13.76 -21.37 -36.22
C GLY A 840 15.06 -21.83 -36.89
N ASN A 841 15.93 -20.91 -37.33
CA ASN A 841 17.22 -21.25 -37.95
C ASN A 841 18.36 -21.24 -36.89
N PRO A 842 19.06 -22.36 -36.67
CA PRO A 842 20.14 -22.45 -35.69
C PRO A 842 21.30 -21.47 -35.92
N ASN A 843 21.64 -21.15 -37.17
CA ASN A 843 22.72 -20.21 -37.49
C ASN A 843 22.34 -18.79 -37.08
N CYS A 844 21.07 -18.41 -37.27
CA CYS A 844 20.55 -17.11 -36.85
C CYS A 844 20.51 -16.97 -35.32
N VAL A 845 20.07 -18.02 -34.62
CA VAL A 845 20.14 -18.08 -33.16
C VAL A 845 21.58 -17.93 -32.69
N LEU A 846 22.50 -18.74 -33.20
CA LEU A 846 23.91 -18.72 -32.78
C LEU A 846 24.57 -17.35 -33.03
N LYS A 847 24.19 -16.69 -34.14
CA LYS A 847 24.79 -15.42 -34.53
C LYS A 847 24.26 -14.23 -33.74
N TYR A 848 22.98 -14.22 -33.36
CA TYR A 848 22.30 -13.03 -32.83
C TYR A 848 21.82 -13.14 -31.37
N LEU A 849 21.73 -14.34 -30.79
CA LEU A 849 21.18 -14.55 -29.44
C LEU A 849 22.25 -15.00 -28.44
#